data_AF-A0A7K1HIQ2-F1
#
_entry.id   AF-A0A7K1HIQ2-F1
#
_cell.length_a   1.000
_cell.length_b   1.000
_cell.length_c   1.000
_cell.angle_alpha   90.00
_cell.angle_beta   90.00
_cell.angle_gamma   90.00
#
_symmetry.space_group_name_H-M   'P 1'
#
loop_
_entity.id
_entity.type
_entity.pdbx_description
1 polymer ?
#
loop_
_entity_poly.entity_id
_entity_poly.type
_entity_poly.pdbx_seq_one_letter_code
_entity_poly.pdbx_strand_id
1 'polypeptide(L)'
;MYVCFSNVNFINTMIIMKKIIYLVLLALITDLVAQAHEKTGEWNGCDRHDFTFKDRQATIVVPKKAAKGNPWIWRPAFFDAFPSVDKALLEKGFHIVYYDVTHLYGSPRAVSLGTEFYENMTDLYNLSEKVTLEGFSRGGLFVFNWAAQNTEKVACIYVDAPVCDVFSWPGRKNTALWNDLLKEWNLTDAGMEHFKGNPIDNLAPIAAAGIPIISVCGDSDQTVPYKENMDVVRSRYLAAGGPVEVILKKGCDHHPHSLDNPEPVVDFILRQQPEYEKYIHYNVRGSLQNSFRKFEKERQARVAFLGGSITEMDGWRNMIERQLQQRFPYTQFEWVEAGIGSTGTTPGSFRLQHDILSKGKVDLLFVEAAVNDDTNGFSALEQIRGMEGEVRHALESNPEMDIVMLHFIYDPFIPMIARRQMPDVILNHERVANHYLIPSINLCQEIGERMQNGEFTWDEFGGTHPKPFGHKFYAAAIGHLFDEMWKGVSPEGTIAAHDIPAKPLDAYSYYNGDFIALEKAHLNKGWKLVDNWHPNNKAGKRNGFVDVPMLEATRPGDRLTLDFRGKAIGIFCVSGPSAGILEYSVDGAPFKELDTFTEWSHNLYIPWVYMLETELKDTDHKLVLRISKKKNPASQGTECQIRNFVVNGR
;
A
#
# COMPACT_ATOMS: atom_id res chain seq x y z
N MET A 1 -82.33 -19.40 11.24
CA MET A 1 -81.44 -18.41 10.58
C MET A 1 -80.38 -18.04 11.59
N TYR A 2 -79.22 -18.68 11.49
CA TYR A 2 -78.05 -18.39 12.31
C TYR A 2 -76.89 -18.16 11.35
N VAL A 3 -75.93 -17.38 11.82
CA VAL A 3 -74.48 -17.51 11.59
C VAL A 3 -73.80 -16.25 11.04
N CYS A 4 -72.93 -15.76 11.93
CA CYS A 4 -71.68 -15.02 11.77
C CYS A 4 -71.69 -13.63 11.13
N PHE A 5 -71.93 -12.65 11.99
CA PHE A 5 -71.10 -11.45 12.01
C PHE A 5 -69.75 -11.72 12.70
N SER A 6 -68.73 -10.95 12.28
CA SER A 6 -67.58 -10.48 13.07
C SER A 6 -66.20 -11.16 12.99
N ASN A 7 -65.70 -11.56 11.81
CA ASN A 7 -64.26 -11.85 11.65
C ASN A 7 -63.40 -10.64 11.22
N VAL A 8 -63.98 -9.63 10.54
CA VAL A 8 -63.17 -8.52 9.98
C VAL A 8 -62.75 -7.49 11.05
N ASN A 9 -63.63 -7.20 12.02
CA ASN A 9 -63.31 -6.27 13.11
C ASN A 9 -62.28 -6.85 14.09
N PHE A 10 -62.24 -8.17 14.28
CA PHE A 10 -61.28 -8.80 15.18
C PHE A 10 -59.85 -8.77 14.60
N ILE A 11 -59.72 -9.02 13.29
CA ILE A 11 -58.44 -9.00 12.58
C ILE A 11 -57.86 -7.58 12.51
N ASN A 12 -58.68 -6.57 12.19
CA ASN A 12 -58.22 -5.18 12.18
C ASN A 12 -57.81 -4.69 13.58
N THR A 13 -58.56 -5.08 14.62
CA THR A 13 -58.18 -4.77 16.01
C THR A 13 -56.86 -5.45 16.40
N MET A 14 -56.62 -6.71 16.00
CA MET A 14 -55.35 -7.38 16.25
C MET A 14 -54.16 -6.77 15.49
N ILE A 15 -54.36 -6.28 14.27
CA ILE A 15 -53.31 -5.60 13.49
C ILE A 15 -52.96 -4.25 14.12
N ILE A 16 -53.96 -3.48 14.54
CA ILE A 16 -53.77 -2.20 15.24
C ILE A 16 -53.09 -2.45 16.59
N MET A 17 -53.51 -3.47 17.35
CA MET A 17 -52.91 -3.82 18.63
C MET A 17 -51.46 -4.32 18.47
N LYS A 18 -51.14 -5.10 17.42
CA LYS A 18 -49.76 -5.46 17.08
C LYS A 18 -48.91 -4.24 16.73
N LYS A 19 -49.43 -3.30 15.94
CA LYS A 19 -48.72 -2.04 15.61
C LYS A 19 -48.48 -1.20 16.86
N ILE A 20 -49.46 -1.08 17.75
CA ILE A 20 -49.33 -0.36 19.01
C ILE A 20 -48.33 -1.06 19.93
N ILE A 21 -48.38 -2.38 20.06
CA ILE A 21 -47.39 -3.15 20.82
C ILE A 21 -45.99 -2.97 20.24
N TYR A 22 -45.85 -2.98 18.91
CA TYR A 22 -44.57 -2.76 18.24
C TYR A 22 -44.06 -1.32 18.44
N LEU A 23 -44.93 -0.31 18.36
CA LEU A 23 -44.61 1.09 18.64
C LEU A 23 -44.28 1.34 20.11
N VAL A 24 -44.96 0.66 21.03
CA VAL A 24 -44.71 0.73 22.47
C VAL A 24 -43.42 -0.01 22.84
N LEU A 25 -43.13 -1.17 22.23
CA LEU A 25 -41.84 -1.83 22.35
C LEU A 25 -40.72 -0.99 21.75
N LEU A 26 -40.93 -0.39 20.57
CA LEU A 26 -39.94 0.50 19.96
C LEU A 26 -39.71 1.75 20.84
N ALA A 27 -40.78 2.34 21.39
CA ALA A 27 -40.71 3.48 22.31
C ALA A 27 -40.04 3.12 23.64
N LEU A 28 -40.34 1.95 24.21
CA LEU A 28 -39.71 1.42 25.42
C LEU A 28 -38.25 1.05 25.18
N ILE A 29 -37.90 0.52 24.01
CA ILE A 29 -36.51 0.26 23.60
C ILE A 29 -35.79 1.60 23.41
N THR A 30 -36.39 2.60 22.77
CA THR A 30 -35.79 3.92 22.65
C THR A 30 -35.67 4.66 23.98
N ASP A 31 -36.61 4.47 24.92
CA ASP A 31 -36.53 5.05 26.27
C ASP A 31 -35.52 4.30 27.16
N LEU A 32 -35.37 2.96 27.02
CA LEU A 32 -34.30 2.21 27.70
C LEU A 32 -32.92 2.59 27.16
N VAL A 33 -32.79 2.75 25.83
CA VAL A 33 -31.58 3.22 25.17
C VAL A 33 -31.33 4.69 25.52
N ALA A 34 -32.35 5.54 25.64
CA ALA A 34 -32.17 6.93 26.07
C ALA A 34 -31.80 7.05 27.56
N GLN A 35 -32.27 6.15 28.42
CA GLN A 35 -31.90 6.12 29.86
C GLN A 35 -30.49 5.58 30.12
N ALA A 36 -29.86 4.85 29.18
CA ALA A 36 -28.51 4.32 29.34
C ALA A 36 -27.38 5.33 29.03
N HIS A 37 -27.71 6.56 28.59
CA HIS A 37 -26.73 7.46 27.97
C HIS A 37 -26.89 8.94 28.36
N GLU A 38 -27.09 9.27 29.63
CA GLU A 38 -26.84 10.65 30.04
C GLU A 38 -25.37 10.98 29.78
N LYS A 39 -25.13 11.99 28.94
CA LYS A 39 -23.79 12.57 28.73
C LYS A 39 -23.24 13.00 30.08
N THR A 40 -22.11 12.41 30.48
CA THR A 40 -21.45 12.74 31.75
C THR A 40 -20.42 13.85 31.59
N GLY A 41 -19.94 14.09 30.37
CA GLY A 41 -19.00 15.16 30.07
C GLY A 41 -18.60 15.23 28.59
N GLU A 42 -17.43 15.82 28.35
CA GLU A 42 -16.81 15.89 27.02
C GLU A 42 -15.36 15.44 27.08
N TRP A 43 -14.88 14.86 25.98
CA TRP A 43 -13.47 14.54 25.77
C TRP A 43 -13.06 14.94 24.35
N ASN A 44 -12.09 15.86 24.22
CA ASN A 44 -11.67 16.44 22.94
C ASN A 44 -12.83 16.97 22.08
N GLY A 45 -13.81 17.61 22.74
CA GLY A 45 -14.99 18.21 22.09
C GLY A 45 -16.00 17.20 21.54
N CYS A 46 -15.92 15.94 21.99
CA CYS A 46 -16.86 14.87 21.68
C CYS A 46 -17.58 14.41 22.96
N ASP A 47 -18.77 13.84 22.80
CA ASP A 47 -19.59 13.42 23.93
C ASP A 47 -18.94 12.24 24.67
N ARG A 48 -18.89 12.34 26.00
CA ARG A 48 -18.31 11.33 26.88
C ARG A 48 -19.38 10.81 27.84
N HIS A 49 -19.38 9.49 28.01
CA HIS A 49 -20.22 8.76 28.95
C HIS A 49 -19.33 7.94 29.89
N ASP A 50 -19.42 8.23 31.19
CA ASP A 50 -18.72 7.51 32.26
C ASP A 50 -19.73 6.72 33.07
N PHE A 51 -19.42 5.45 33.33
CA PHE A 51 -20.30 4.57 34.08
C PHE A 51 -19.50 3.47 34.77
N THR A 52 -20.20 2.63 35.55
CA THR A 52 -19.60 1.44 36.14
C THR A 52 -20.21 0.19 35.50
N PHE A 53 -19.36 -0.76 35.13
CA PHE A 53 -19.77 -2.08 34.65
C PHE A 53 -19.10 -3.15 35.53
N LYS A 54 -19.92 -3.90 36.26
CA LYS A 54 -19.47 -4.90 37.25
C LYS A 54 -18.44 -4.33 38.24
N ASP A 55 -18.78 -3.20 38.84
CA ASP A 55 -17.97 -2.47 39.84
C ASP A 55 -16.61 -1.96 39.31
N ARG A 56 -16.47 -1.81 37.99
CA ARG A 56 -15.26 -1.25 37.36
C ARG A 56 -15.61 -0.07 36.48
N GLN A 57 -14.70 0.90 36.41
CA GLN A 57 -14.92 2.12 35.63
C GLN A 57 -14.91 1.81 34.14
N ALA A 58 -15.86 2.40 33.42
CA ALA A 58 -15.96 2.35 31.99
C ALA A 58 -16.22 3.76 31.43
N THR A 59 -15.66 4.03 30.26
CA THR A 59 -15.86 5.30 29.55
C THR A 59 -16.07 5.02 28.08
N ILE A 60 -17.00 5.74 27.45
CA ILE A 60 -17.20 5.74 26.01
C ILE A 60 -17.18 7.18 25.53
N VAL A 61 -16.37 7.46 24.51
CA VAL A 61 -16.37 8.72 23.79
C VAL A 61 -16.94 8.49 22.39
N VAL A 62 -17.97 9.25 22.06
CA VAL A 62 -18.72 9.13 20.80
C VAL A 62 -18.22 10.20 19.81
N PRO A 63 -17.76 9.83 18.61
CA PRO A 63 -17.28 10.80 17.62
C PRO A 63 -18.42 11.71 17.15
N LYS A 64 -18.10 12.95 16.78
CA LYS A 64 -19.07 13.90 16.21
C LYS A 64 -19.81 13.34 14.98
N LYS A 65 -19.10 12.54 14.18
CA LYS A 65 -19.63 11.80 13.05
C LYS A 65 -19.02 10.41 13.06
N ALA A 66 -19.81 9.41 13.43
CA ALA A 66 -19.37 8.02 13.39
C ALA A 66 -19.00 7.60 11.96
N ALA A 67 -17.91 6.86 11.83
CA ALA A 67 -17.58 6.16 10.60
C ALA A 67 -18.57 5.02 10.37
N LYS A 68 -18.73 4.62 9.11
CA LYS A 68 -19.57 3.50 8.75
C LYS A 68 -19.12 2.24 9.51
N GLY A 69 -20.07 1.47 10.01
CA GLY A 69 -19.81 0.26 10.81
C GLY A 69 -19.51 0.51 12.29
N ASN A 70 -19.54 1.76 12.77
CA ASN A 70 -19.24 2.13 14.16
C ASN A 70 -17.94 1.47 14.69
N PRO A 71 -16.80 1.67 14.01
CA PRO A 71 -15.53 1.14 14.48
C PRO A 71 -15.17 1.75 15.83
N TRP A 72 -14.42 1.00 16.62
CA TRP A 72 -14.04 1.41 17.97
C TRP A 72 -12.70 0.82 18.37
N ILE A 73 -12.01 1.58 19.22
CA ILE A 73 -10.76 1.18 19.86
C ILE A 73 -10.99 1.02 21.36
N TRP A 74 -10.44 -0.04 21.93
CA TRP A 74 -10.66 -0.41 23.32
C TRP A 74 -9.37 -0.40 24.14
N ARG A 75 -9.35 0.48 25.14
CA ARG A 75 -8.31 0.60 26.17
C ARG A 75 -8.70 -0.18 27.44
N PRO A 76 -7.90 -1.16 27.87
CA PRO A 76 -8.08 -1.86 29.14
C PRO A 76 -7.41 -1.14 30.33
N ALA A 77 -6.60 -0.12 30.06
CA ALA A 77 -5.81 0.61 31.05
C ALA A 77 -5.55 2.07 30.62
N PHE A 78 -5.38 2.93 31.62
CA PHE A 78 -4.89 4.31 31.46
C PHE A 78 -5.66 5.16 30.43
N PHE A 79 -6.95 5.40 30.67
CA PHE A 79 -7.70 6.38 29.86
C PHE A 79 -7.01 7.76 29.89
N ASP A 80 -7.00 8.44 28.75
CA ASP A 80 -6.39 9.78 28.54
C ASP A 80 -4.86 9.84 28.65
N ALA A 81 -4.17 8.71 28.84
CA ALA A 81 -2.70 8.66 28.82
C ALA A 81 -2.16 8.56 27.39
N PHE A 82 -1.37 9.56 26.97
CA PHE A 82 -0.76 9.68 25.64
C PHE A 82 -1.73 9.40 24.46
N PRO A 83 -2.90 10.07 24.41
CA PRO A 83 -4.02 9.67 23.57
C PRO A 83 -3.92 10.19 22.12
N SER A 84 -2.71 10.35 21.56
CA SER A 84 -2.56 10.93 20.21
C SER A 84 -3.23 10.07 19.13
N VAL A 85 -3.13 8.74 19.24
CA VAL A 85 -3.83 7.79 18.35
C VAL A 85 -5.34 7.85 18.55
N ASP A 86 -5.83 7.82 19.79
CA ASP A 86 -7.26 7.93 20.10
C ASP A 86 -7.89 9.20 19.51
N LYS A 87 -7.23 10.35 19.71
CA LYS A 87 -7.70 11.63 19.19
C LYS A 87 -7.80 11.61 17.66
N ALA A 88 -6.78 11.10 16.99
CA ALA A 88 -6.78 11.01 15.54
C ALA A 88 -7.86 10.03 15.03
N LEU A 89 -8.07 8.90 15.70
CA LEU A 89 -9.14 7.95 15.33
C LEU A 89 -10.54 8.53 15.60
N LEU A 90 -10.72 9.27 16.70
CA LEU A 90 -11.98 9.97 17.01
C LEU A 90 -12.35 10.96 15.90
N GLU A 91 -11.38 11.70 15.36
CA GLU A 91 -11.58 12.57 14.18
C GLU A 91 -11.94 11.79 12.91
N LYS A 92 -11.50 10.53 12.81
CA LYS A 92 -11.88 9.59 11.73
C LYS A 92 -13.19 8.87 11.98
N GLY A 93 -13.90 9.17 13.08
CA GLY A 93 -15.21 8.61 13.37
C GLY A 93 -15.19 7.30 14.16
N PHE A 94 -14.09 6.98 14.85
CA PHE A 94 -14.04 5.87 15.80
C PHE A 94 -14.65 6.26 17.15
N HIS A 95 -15.25 5.29 17.82
CA HIS A 95 -15.57 5.39 19.24
C HIS A 95 -14.35 5.01 20.07
N ILE A 96 -14.08 5.77 21.14
CA ILE A 96 -12.99 5.47 22.08
C ILE A 96 -13.60 4.87 23.33
N VAL A 97 -13.24 3.63 23.63
CA VAL A 97 -13.82 2.87 24.75
C VAL A 97 -12.74 2.51 25.75
N TYR A 98 -13.04 2.72 27.03
CA TYR A 98 -12.20 2.32 28.14
C TYR A 98 -12.96 1.42 29.09
N TYR A 99 -12.31 0.36 29.55
CA TYR A 99 -12.79 -0.47 30.64
C TYR A 99 -11.63 -0.83 31.55
N ASP A 100 -11.69 -0.43 32.82
CA ASP A 100 -10.56 -0.56 33.73
C ASP A 100 -10.32 -2.02 34.13
N VAL A 101 -9.39 -2.70 33.49
CA VAL A 101 -8.85 -4.01 33.91
C VAL A 101 -7.35 -3.94 34.19
N THR A 102 -6.85 -2.73 34.47
CA THR A 102 -5.42 -2.38 34.62
C THR A 102 -4.67 -3.27 35.62
N HIS A 103 -5.32 -3.63 36.72
CA HIS A 103 -4.74 -4.41 37.82
C HIS A 103 -5.24 -5.86 37.83
N LEU A 104 -5.81 -6.34 36.72
CA LEU A 104 -6.28 -7.72 36.60
C LEU A 104 -5.30 -8.62 35.85
N TYR A 105 -4.15 -8.08 35.42
CA TYR A 105 -3.00 -8.82 34.89
C TYR A 105 -3.33 -9.85 33.79
N GLY A 106 -4.34 -9.58 32.96
CA GLY A 106 -4.80 -10.51 31.92
C GLY A 106 -5.28 -11.87 32.45
N SER A 107 -5.73 -11.94 33.71
CA SER A 107 -6.23 -13.15 34.37
C SER A 107 -7.47 -13.72 33.66
N PRO A 108 -7.83 -14.99 33.91
CA PRO A 108 -9.10 -15.54 33.42
C PRO A 108 -10.31 -14.70 33.83
N ARG A 109 -10.27 -14.10 35.03
CA ARG A 109 -11.29 -13.17 35.49
C ARG A 109 -11.31 -11.89 34.66
N ALA A 110 -10.14 -11.31 34.34
CA ALA A 110 -10.04 -10.16 33.45
C ALA A 110 -10.65 -10.47 32.07
N VAL A 111 -10.28 -11.60 31.47
CA VAL A 111 -10.78 -12.01 30.15
C VAL A 111 -12.29 -12.24 30.16
N SER A 112 -12.84 -12.88 31.20
CA SER A 112 -14.29 -13.04 31.36
C SER A 112 -15.00 -11.70 31.44
N LEU A 113 -14.53 -10.79 32.30
CA LEU A 113 -15.12 -9.46 32.46
C LEU A 113 -15.06 -8.65 31.15
N GLY A 114 -13.92 -8.72 30.45
CA GLY A 114 -13.75 -8.07 29.16
C GLY A 114 -14.68 -8.62 28.08
N THR A 115 -14.91 -9.93 28.06
CA THR A 115 -15.82 -10.56 27.08
C THR A 115 -17.25 -10.10 27.28
N GLU A 116 -17.74 -10.09 28.53
CA GLU A 116 -19.09 -9.59 28.84
C GLU A 116 -19.21 -8.07 28.60
N PHE A 117 -18.14 -7.30 28.83
CA PHE A 117 -18.13 -5.88 28.51
C PHE A 117 -18.18 -5.64 26.99
N TYR A 118 -17.42 -6.39 26.20
CA TYR A 118 -17.46 -6.34 24.74
C TYR A 118 -18.87 -6.66 24.20
N GLU A 119 -19.53 -7.70 24.73
CA GLU A 119 -20.91 -8.05 24.36
C GLU A 119 -21.86 -6.88 24.66
N ASN A 120 -21.71 -6.24 25.82
CA ASN A 120 -22.47 -5.04 26.17
C ASN A 120 -22.21 -3.88 25.20
N MET A 121 -20.98 -3.68 24.73
CA MET A 121 -20.63 -2.62 23.75
C MET A 121 -21.21 -2.90 22.36
N THR A 122 -21.19 -4.15 21.91
CA THR A 122 -21.70 -4.52 20.60
C THR A 122 -23.23 -4.57 20.58
N ASP A 123 -23.86 -5.16 21.59
CA ASP A 123 -25.32 -5.33 21.65
C ASP A 123 -26.06 -4.03 21.99
N LEU A 124 -25.57 -3.25 22.97
CA LEU A 124 -26.30 -2.06 23.45
C LEU A 124 -25.86 -0.77 22.76
N TYR A 125 -24.56 -0.64 22.42
CA TYR A 125 -24.00 0.55 21.79
C TYR A 125 -23.87 0.41 20.26
N ASN A 126 -24.22 -0.77 19.71
CA ASN A 126 -24.19 -1.05 18.28
C ASN A 126 -22.80 -0.74 17.65
N LEU A 127 -21.74 -1.02 18.41
CA LEU A 127 -20.36 -0.91 17.94
C LEU A 127 -19.99 -2.12 17.06
N SER A 128 -19.00 -1.95 16.20
CA SER A 128 -18.48 -3.01 15.31
C SER A 128 -18.19 -4.31 16.06
N GLU A 129 -18.59 -5.46 15.50
CA GLU A 129 -18.21 -6.79 16.01
C GLU A 129 -16.69 -7.02 15.94
N LYS A 130 -15.97 -6.27 15.10
CA LYS A 130 -14.51 -6.30 15.01
C LYS A 130 -13.93 -5.11 15.76
N VAL A 131 -13.36 -5.35 16.95
CA VAL A 131 -12.75 -4.33 17.83
C VAL A 131 -11.26 -4.15 17.54
N THR A 132 -10.77 -2.91 17.62
CA THR A 132 -9.33 -2.62 17.69
C THR A 132 -8.90 -2.61 19.16
N LEU A 133 -7.95 -3.46 19.54
CA LEU A 133 -7.46 -3.49 20.93
C LEU A 133 -6.24 -2.58 21.09
N GLU A 134 -6.22 -1.78 22.16
CA GLU A 134 -5.07 -0.93 22.51
C GLU A 134 -4.46 -1.35 23.85
N GLY A 135 -3.19 -1.79 23.85
CA GLY A 135 -2.52 -2.27 25.05
C GLY A 135 -1.26 -1.49 25.40
N PHE A 136 -1.37 -0.51 26.30
CA PHE A 136 -0.21 0.25 26.79
C PHE A 136 0.37 -0.38 28.05
N SER A 137 1.69 -0.54 28.09
CA SER A 137 2.40 -1.05 29.28
C SER A 137 1.73 -2.35 29.75
N ARG A 138 1.36 -2.45 31.03
CA ARG A 138 0.65 -3.61 31.60
C ARG A 138 -0.69 -3.97 30.94
N GLY A 139 -1.29 -3.06 30.17
CA GLY A 139 -2.46 -3.35 29.35
C GLY A 139 -2.21 -4.44 28.30
N GLY A 140 -0.96 -4.64 27.88
CA GLY A 140 -0.55 -5.73 26.99
C GLY A 140 -0.96 -7.11 27.50
N LEU A 141 -0.83 -7.37 28.80
CA LEU A 141 -1.23 -8.64 29.43
C LEU A 141 -2.69 -8.99 29.13
N PHE A 142 -3.59 -8.02 29.24
CA PHE A 142 -5.01 -8.22 28.95
C PHE A 142 -5.26 -8.38 27.44
N VAL A 143 -4.73 -7.46 26.62
CA VAL A 143 -5.01 -7.42 25.17
C VAL A 143 -4.67 -8.74 24.50
N PHE A 144 -3.47 -9.28 24.74
CA PHE A 144 -3.06 -10.54 24.14
C PHE A 144 -3.87 -11.73 24.66
N ASN A 145 -4.08 -11.84 25.97
CA ASN A 145 -4.83 -12.97 26.54
C ASN A 145 -6.31 -12.94 26.15
N TRP A 146 -6.92 -11.77 26.01
CA TRP A 146 -8.29 -11.62 25.52
C TRP A 146 -8.39 -11.97 24.04
N ALA A 147 -7.50 -11.44 23.20
CA ALA A 147 -7.47 -11.71 21.77
C ALA A 147 -7.28 -13.20 21.45
N ALA A 148 -6.40 -13.90 22.19
CA ALA A 148 -6.16 -15.32 22.01
C ALA A 148 -7.41 -16.20 22.27
N GLN A 149 -8.37 -15.71 23.05
CA GLN A 149 -9.62 -16.41 23.37
C GLN A 149 -10.83 -15.91 22.58
N ASN A 150 -10.67 -14.83 21.81
CA ASN A 150 -11.74 -14.10 21.13
C ASN A 150 -11.32 -13.67 19.71
N THR A 151 -10.61 -14.55 19.00
CA THR A 151 -9.93 -14.22 17.75
C THR A 151 -10.87 -13.68 16.65
N GLU A 152 -12.10 -14.16 16.64
CA GLU A 152 -13.15 -13.74 15.71
C GLU A 152 -13.65 -12.31 15.95
N LYS A 153 -13.42 -11.75 17.14
CA LYS A 153 -13.89 -10.42 17.54
C LYS A 153 -12.87 -9.31 17.29
N VAL A 154 -11.64 -9.63 16.89
CA VAL A 154 -10.55 -8.65 16.76
C VAL A 154 -10.39 -8.23 15.30
N ALA A 155 -10.33 -6.91 15.07
CA ALA A 155 -9.88 -6.31 13.81
C ALA A 155 -8.34 -6.33 13.75
N CYS A 156 -7.71 -5.65 14.70
CA CYS A 156 -6.26 -5.60 14.85
C CYS A 156 -5.86 -5.23 16.29
N ILE A 157 -4.57 -5.32 16.58
CA ILE A 157 -3.98 -5.02 17.89
C ILE A 157 -2.97 -3.88 17.73
N TYR A 158 -3.16 -2.80 18.49
CA TYR A 158 -2.17 -1.76 18.71
C TYR A 158 -1.62 -1.87 20.14
N VAL A 159 -0.31 -1.92 20.29
CA VAL A 159 0.33 -1.99 21.61
C VAL A 159 1.49 -1.00 21.72
N ASP A 160 1.72 -0.45 22.91
CA ASP A 160 2.83 0.48 23.16
C ASP A 160 3.59 0.10 24.44
N ALA A 161 4.89 -0.14 24.27
CA ALA A 161 5.79 -0.74 25.26
C ALA A 161 5.07 -1.81 26.13
N PRO A 162 4.44 -2.82 25.49
CA PRO A 162 3.51 -3.70 26.18
C PRO A 162 4.25 -4.68 27.08
N VAL A 163 3.74 -4.88 28.29
CA VAL A 163 4.12 -6.03 29.10
C VAL A 163 3.51 -7.27 28.47
N CYS A 164 4.39 -8.19 28.07
CA CYS A 164 4.02 -9.46 27.46
C CYS A 164 4.56 -10.66 28.25
N ASP A 165 5.46 -10.43 29.21
CA ASP A 165 6.00 -11.43 30.12
C ASP A 165 5.93 -10.95 31.58
N VAL A 166 5.16 -11.65 32.41
CA VAL A 166 5.02 -11.31 33.84
C VAL A 166 6.32 -11.45 34.62
N PHE A 167 7.27 -12.25 34.13
CA PHE A 167 8.59 -12.40 34.74
C PHE A 167 9.51 -11.21 34.47
N SER A 168 9.29 -10.50 33.35
CA SER A 168 9.93 -9.22 33.04
C SER A 168 9.30 -8.10 33.86
N TRP A 169 7.98 -7.95 33.78
CA TRP A 169 7.20 -7.02 34.62
C TRP A 169 5.87 -7.67 35.04
N PRO A 170 5.48 -7.66 36.33
CA PRO A 170 6.10 -6.92 37.42
C PRO A 170 7.43 -7.52 37.92
N GLY A 171 7.70 -8.79 37.60
CA GLY A 171 8.89 -9.50 38.04
C GLY A 171 8.97 -9.71 39.55
N ARG A 172 9.73 -10.71 40.00
CA ARG A 172 9.86 -11.05 41.43
C ARG A 172 10.51 -9.95 42.27
N LYS A 173 11.26 -9.04 41.65
CA LYS A 173 11.93 -7.93 42.34
C LYS A 173 10.94 -6.90 42.90
N ASN A 174 9.79 -6.73 42.26
CA ASN A 174 8.72 -5.86 42.77
C ASN A 174 7.72 -6.69 43.60
N THR A 175 8.09 -6.99 44.84
CA THR A 175 7.32 -7.90 45.72
C THR A 175 5.85 -7.50 45.87
N ALA A 176 5.54 -6.20 45.88
CA ALA A 176 4.16 -5.72 46.01
C ALA A 176 3.32 -6.10 44.79
N LEU A 177 3.77 -5.77 43.58
CA LEU A 177 3.06 -6.10 42.35
C LEU A 177 3.09 -7.59 42.04
N TRP A 178 4.17 -8.28 42.40
CA TRP A 178 4.26 -9.74 42.28
C TRP A 178 3.21 -10.44 43.13
N ASN A 179 3.05 -10.04 44.39
CA ASN A 179 2.03 -10.60 45.27
C ASN A 179 0.60 -10.27 44.80
N ASP A 180 0.39 -9.09 44.22
CA ASP A 180 -0.90 -8.70 43.64
C ASP A 180 -1.26 -9.57 42.41
N LEU A 181 -0.29 -9.81 41.52
CA LEU A 181 -0.41 -10.77 40.42
C LEU A 181 -0.77 -12.18 40.92
N LEU A 182 -0.03 -12.70 41.90
CA LEU A 182 -0.27 -14.03 42.48
C LEU A 182 -1.69 -14.14 43.06
N LYS A 183 -2.14 -13.09 43.76
CA LYS A 183 -3.49 -13.04 44.33
C LYS A 183 -4.57 -13.03 43.23
N GLU A 184 -4.43 -12.20 42.21
CA GLU A 184 -5.40 -12.08 41.12
C GLU A 184 -5.50 -13.39 40.31
N TRP A 185 -4.36 -14.06 40.08
CA TRP A 185 -4.32 -15.35 39.39
C TRP A 185 -4.63 -16.55 40.29
N ASN A 186 -4.83 -16.34 41.59
CA ASN A 186 -5.02 -17.38 42.60
C ASN A 186 -3.87 -18.43 42.59
N LEU A 187 -2.64 -17.96 42.56
CA LEU A 187 -1.41 -18.76 42.52
C LEU A 187 -0.51 -18.47 43.73
N THR A 188 0.41 -19.40 43.98
CA THR A 188 1.57 -19.19 44.86
C THR A 188 2.82 -18.92 44.02
N ASP A 189 3.88 -18.38 44.62
CA ASP A 189 5.14 -18.16 43.90
C ASP A 189 5.72 -19.45 43.30
N ALA A 190 5.60 -20.58 44.03
CA ALA A 190 5.96 -21.90 43.53
C ALA A 190 5.10 -22.33 42.33
N GLY A 191 3.82 -21.95 42.30
CA GLY A 191 2.92 -22.22 41.18
C GLY A 191 3.33 -21.52 39.87
N MET A 192 4.16 -20.48 39.94
CA MET A 192 4.62 -19.75 38.75
C MET A 192 5.60 -20.54 37.88
N GLU A 193 6.19 -21.63 38.37
CA GLU A 193 7.01 -22.55 37.55
C GLU A 193 6.22 -23.19 36.39
N HIS A 194 4.90 -23.23 36.50
CA HIS A 194 4.00 -23.79 35.50
C HIS A 194 2.99 -22.75 35.00
N PHE A 195 3.31 -21.46 35.12
CA PHE A 195 2.44 -20.38 34.68
C PHE A 195 2.20 -20.46 33.16
N LYS A 196 0.93 -20.45 32.76
CA LYS A 196 0.50 -20.47 31.34
C LYS A 196 -0.22 -19.20 30.92
N GLY A 197 -0.20 -18.17 31.76
CA GLY A 197 -0.92 -16.92 31.53
C GLY A 197 -0.12 -15.85 30.78
N ASN A 198 1.10 -16.18 30.34
CA ASN A 198 1.99 -15.24 29.68
C ASN A 198 1.58 -15.01 28.22
N PRO A 199 1.37 -13.75 27.78
CA PRO A 199 1.14 -13.42 26.38
C PRO A 199 2.15 -14.03 25.41
N ILE A 200 3.44 -13.97 25.73
CA ILE A 200 4.52 -14.51 24.87
C ILE A 200 4.38 -16.01 24.57
N ASP A 201 3.65 -16.76 25.40
CA ASP A 201 3.46 -18.21 25.27
C ASP A 201 2.11 -18.57 24.62
N ASN A 202 1.20 -17.60 24.42
CA ASN A 202 -0.18 -17.81 23.98
C ASN A 202 -0.52 -17.13 22.64
N LEU A 203 0.49 -16.95 21.77
CA LEU A 203 0.35 -16.23 20.50
C LEU A 203 -0.27 -17.06 19.37
N ALA A 204 -0.25 -18.39 19.46
CA ALA A 204 -0.65 -19.28 18.37
C ALA A 204 -2.09 -19.09 17.89
N PRO A 205 -3.12 -18.92 18.75
CA PRO A 205 -4.48 -18.64 18.29
C PRO A 205 -4.59 -17.34 17.51
N ILE A 206 -3.89 -16.29 17.97
CA ILE A 206 -3.87 -14.97 17.34
C ILE A 206 -3.25 -15.07 15.94
N ALA A 207 -2.13 -15.79 15.81
CA ALA A 207 -1.42 -15.98 14.56
C ALA A 207 -2.22 -16.83 13.57
N ALA A 208 -2.88 -17.89 14.04
CA ALA A 208 -3.75 -18.75 13.23
C ALA A 208 -4.95 -17.98 12.66
N ALA A 209 -5.49 -17.03 13.41
CA ALA A 209 -6.52 -16.12 12.93
C ALA A 209 -5.97 -15.05 11.96
N GLY A 210 -4.66 -14.83 11.94
CA GLY A 210 -3.98 -13.83 11.12
C GLY A 210 -4.25 -12.40 11.58
N ILE A 211 -4.43 -12.17 12.88
CA ILE A 211 -4.74 -10.85 13.43
C ILE A 211 -3.52 -9.92 13.27
N PRO A 212 -3.64 -8.77 12.58
CA PRO A 212 -2.55 -7.82 12.43
C PRO A 212 -2.19 -7.14 13.74
N ILE A 213 -0.89 -7.02 14.00
CA ILE A 213 -0.34 -6.35 15.18
C ILE A 213 0.55 -5.20 14.75
N ILE A 214 0.35 -4.02 15.33
CA ILE A 214 1.33 -2.94 15.29
C ILE A 214 1.78 -2.60 16.71
N SER A 215 3.09 -2.42 16.88
CA SER A 215 3.67 -2.02 18.16
C SER A 215 4.51 -0.76 18.04
N VAL A 216 4.47 0.08 19.07
CA VAL A 216 5.39 1.21 19.27
C VAL A 216 6.21 0.92 20.51
N CYS A 217 7.53 0.92 20.41
CA CYS A 217 8.41 0.57 21.54
C CYS A 217 9.62 1.48 21.59
N GLY A 218 10.08 1.80 22.80
CA GLY A 218 11.43 2.33 23.00
C GLY A 218 12.46 1.22 22.91
N ASP A 219 13.51 1.38 22.10
CA ASP A 219 14.57 0.37 22.01
C ASP A 219 15.43 0.27 23.29
N SER A 220 15.32 1.26 24.17
CA SER A 220 16.11 1.45 25.39
C SER A 220 15.25 1.38 26.66
N ASP A 221 14.01 0.88 26.57
CA ASP A 221 13.08 0.73 27.69
C ASP A 221 13.70 -0.08 28.84
N GLN A 222 13.79 0.51 30.03
CA GLN A 222 14.30 -0.10 31.26
C GLN A 222 13.18 -0.62 32.20
N THR A 223 11.93 -0.25 31.95
CA THR A 223 10.77 -0.66 32.77
C THR A 223 10.10 -1.90 32.21
N VAL A 224 9.89 -1.93 30.90
CA VAL A 224 9.34 -3.06 30.13
C VAL A 224 10.32 -3.33 28.98
N PRO A 225 11.47 -3.98 29.24
CA PRO A 225 12.52 -4.13 28.25
C PRO A 225 12.01 -4.75 26.96
N TYR A 226 12.22 -4.05 25.84
CA TYR A 226 11.76 -4.48 24.51
C TYR A 226 12.20 -5.92 24.18
N LYS A 227 13.45 -6.25 24.53
CA LYS A 227 14.07 -7.58 24.32
C LYS A 227 13.43 -8.71 25.13
N GLU A 228 12.77 -8.40 26.24
CA GLU A 228 12.10 -9.40 27.09
C GLU A 228 10.61 -9.51 26.78
N ASN A 229 10.04 -8.53 26.07
CA ASN A 229 8.61 -8.44 25.81
C ASN A 229 8.30 -8.45 24.29
N MET A 230 8.15 -7.27 23.68
CA MET A 230 7.64 -7.18 22.30
C MET A 230 8.58 -7.79 21.26
N ASP A 231 9.89 -7.86 21.47
CA ASP A 231 10.80 -8.57 20.56
C ASP A 231 10.55 -10.09 20.55
N VAL A 232 10.21 -10.64 21.73
CA VAL A 232 9.83 -12.05 21.90
C VAL A 232 8.50 -12.30 21.21
N VAL A 233 7.51 -11.41 21.41
CA VAL A 233 6.22 -11.47 20.71
C VAL A 233 6.44 -11.43 19.20
N ARG A 234 7.14 -10.42 18.68
CA ARG A 234 7.43 -10.27 17.24
C ARG A 234 8.04 -11.54 16.66
N SER A 235 9.11 -12.03 17.28
CA SER A 235 9.85 -13.19 16.79
C SER A 235 8.99 -14.46 16.76
N ARG A 236 8.26 -14.75 17.85
CA ARG A 236 7.41 -15.93 17.94
C ARG A 236 6.16 -15.81 17.06
N TYR A 237 5.60 -14.61 16.95
CA TYR A 237 4.43 -14.33 16.12
C TYR A 237 4.74 -14.50 14.63
N LEU A 238 5.87 -13.95 14.16
CA LEU A 238 6.35 -14.17 12.79
C LEU A 238 6.66 -15.64 12.52
N ALA A 239 7.29 -16.34 13.46
CA ALA A 239 7.56 -17.79 13.31
C ALA A 239 6.26 -18.62 13.17
N ALA A 240 5.17 -18.17 13.81
CA ALA A 240 3.83 -18.74 13.69
C ALA A 240 3.05 -18.24 12.44
N GLY A 241 3.66 -17.39 11.61
CA GLY A 241 3.04 -16.84 10.39
C GLY A 241 2.09 -15.66 10.62
N GLY A 242 2.15 -15.02 11.80
CA GLY A 242 1.31 -13.87 12.14
C GLY A 242 1.89 -12.53 11.62
N PRO A 243 1.05 -11.62 11.08
CA PRO A 243 1.51 -10.31 10.58
C PRO A 243 1.78 -9.32 11.72
N VAL A 244 3.00 -8.78 11.79
CA VAL A 244 3.41 -7.80 12.81
C VAL A 244 4.28 -6.68 12.26
N GLU A 245 3.98 -5.46 12.70
CA GLU A 245 4.73 -4.23 12.45
C GLU A 245 5.27 -3.68 13.78
N VAL A 246 6.49 -3.16 13.77
CA VAL A 246 7.16 -2.58 14.94
C VAL A 246 7.79 -1.24 14.60
N ILE A 247 7.36 -0.20 15.31
CA ILE A 247 7.96 1.13 15.29
C ILE A 247 8.90 1.22 16.51
N LEU A 248 10.21 1.15 16.26
CA LEU A 248 11.24 1.31 17.29
C LEU A 248 11.70 2.77 17.41
N LYS A 249 11.41 3.39 18.55
CA LYS A 249 11.90 4.72 18.93
C LYS A 249 13.32 4.59 19.46
N LYS A 250 14.29 5.02 18.65
CA LYS A 250 15.71 4.95 18.98
C LYS A 250 16.06 5.79 20.21
N GLY A 251 16.75 5.19 21.17
CA GLY A 251 17.17 5.82 22.43
C GLY A 251 16.02 6.15 23.39
N CYS A 252 14.80 5.71 23.10
CA CYS A 252 13.63 5.99 23.93
C CYS A 252 13.52 4.94 25.05
N ASP A 253 13.29 5.41 26.27
CA ASP A 253 12.94 4.57 27.42
C ASP A 253 11.43 4.21 27.38
N HIS A 254 10.85 3.77 28.50
CA HIS A 254 9.43 3.42 28.63
C HIS A 254 8.48 4.57 28.23
N HIS A 255 8.89 5.80 28.52
CA HIS A 255 8.12 7.00 28.21
C HIS A 255 8.93 7.95 27.31
N PRO A 256 8.24 8.77 26.49
CA PRO A 256 6.77 8.85 26.35
C PRO A 256 6.18 7.64 25.61
N HIS A 257 4.96 7.25 25.96
CA HIS A 257 4.16 6.34 25.12
C HIS A 257 3.63 7.10 23.89
N SER A 258 3.17 6.34 22.90
CA SER A 258 2.69 6.78 21.60
C SER A 258 3.78 7.44 20.74
N LEU A 259 3.33 7.97 19.60
CA LEU A 259 4.11 8.80 18.68
C LEU A 259 3.58 10.23 18.70
N ASP A 260 4.49 11.19 18.49
CA ASP A 260 4.13 12.59 18.25
C ASP A 260 3.25 12.72 16.99
N ASN A 261 3.64 12.02 15.92
CA ASN A 261 2.78 11.80 14.76
C ASN A 261 2.12 10.41 14.84
N PRO A 262 0.84 10.30 15.20
CA PRO A 262 0.14 9.01 15.33
C PRO A 262 -0.22 8.38 13.99
N GLU A 263 -0.06 9.10 12.88
CA GLU A 263 -0.51 8.72 11.55
C GLU A 263 -0.10 7.30 11.10
N PRO A 264 1.12 6.79 11.34
CA PRO A 264 1.46 5.42 10.96
C PRO A 264 0.58 4.36 11.67
N VAL A 265 0.26 4.58 12.95
CA VAL A 265 -0.60 3.68 13.72
C VAL A 265 -2.06 3.83 13.30
N VAL A 266 -2.50 5.06 13.05
CA VAL A 266 -3.85 5.35 12.56
C VAL A 266 -4.09 4.72 11.20
N ASP A 267 -3.18 4.91 10.25
CA ASP A 267 -3.29 4.35 8.90
C ASP A 267 -3.24 2.80 8.95
N PHE A 268 -2.44 2.21 9.85
CA PHE A 268 -2.47 0.78 10.13
C PHE A 268 -3.84 0.32 10.66
N ILE A 269 -4.44 1.02 11.61
CA ILE A 269 -5.73 0.63 12.18
C ILE A 269 -6.85 0.75 11.14
N LEU A 270 -6.87 1.86 10.39
CA LEU A 270 -7.92 2.14 9.39
C LEU A 270 -7.98 1.07 8.29
N ARG A 271 -6.82 0.62 7.78
CA ARG A 271 -6.78 -0.36 6.68
C ARG A 271 -7.22 -1.78 7.07
N GLN A 272 -7.38 -2.07 8.37
CA GLN A 272 -7.86 -3.36 8.91
C GLN A 272 -9.35 -3.33 9.29
N GLN A 273 -10.05 -2.23 9.00
CA GLN A 273 -11.47 -2.15 9.33
C GLN A 273 -12.30 -2.83 8.24
N PRO A 274 -13.32 -3.64 8.60
CA PRO A 274 -14.15 -4.34 7.61
C PRO A 274 -14.82 -3.43 6.59
N GLU A 275 -15.17 -2.19 6.94
CA GLU A 275 -15.73 -1.23 5.97
C GLU A 275 -14.67 -0.63 5.04
N TYR A 276 -13.40 -0.60 5.45
CA TYR A 276 -12.31 -0.12 4.62
C TYR A 276 -11.90 -1.17 3.57
N GLU A 277 -11.78 -2.44 3.99
CA GLU A 277 -11.35 -3.57 3.14
C GLU A 277 -12.26 -3.78 1.92
N LYS A 278 -13.54 -3.40 2.01
CA LYS A 278 -14.52 -3.54 0.92
C LYS A 278 -14.15 -2.82 -0.39
N TYR A 279 -13.27 -1.84 -0.32
CA TYR A 279 -12.82 -1.07 -1.49
C TYR A 279 -11.46 -1.51 -2.01
N ILE A 280 -10.76 -2.39 -1.29
CA ILE A 280 -9.44 -2.83 -1.70
C ILE A 280 -9.63 -3.89 -2.79
N HIS A 281 -9.13 -3.60 -3.99
CA HIS A 281 -9.20 -4.50 -5.14
C HIS A 281 -7.79 -4.96 -5.53
N TYR A 282 -7.45 -6.21 -5.24
CA TYR A 282 -6.23 -6.83 -5.73
C TYR A 282 -6.47 -8.26 -6.20
N ASN A 283 -5.61 -8.73 -7.10
CA ASN A 283 -5.55 -10.10 -7.55
C ASN A 283 -4.32 -10.77 -6.95
N VAL A 284 -4.52 -11.71 -6.02
CA VAL A 284 -3.43 -12.52 -5.48
C VAL A 284 -3.04 -13.58 -6.51
N ARG A 285 -1.79 -13.53 -6.96
CA ARG A 285 -1.17 -14.51 -7.85
C ARG A 285 0.26 -14.75 -7.40
N GLY A 286 0.80 -15.93 -7.73
CA GLY A 286 2.20 -16.25 -7.44
C GLY A 286 2.51 -16.15 -5.95
N SER A 287 3.59 -15.45 -5.62
CA SER A 287 4.08 -15.33 -4.24
C SER A 287 4.83 -14.02 -4.02
N LEU A 288 4.81 -13.51 -2.78
CA LEU A 288 5.75 -12.50 -2.29
C LEU A 288 6.65 -13.07 -1.17
N GLN A 289 6.76 -14.39 -1.05
CA GLN A 289 7.45 -15.02 0.08
C GLN A 289 8.97 -14.80 0.07
N ASN A 290 9.57 -14.56 -1.09
CA ASN A 290 11.02 -14.44 -1.18
C ASN A 290 11.50 -13.16 -0.51
N SER A 291 10.88 -12.03 -0.84
CA SER A 291 11.13 -10.73 -0.23
C SER A 291 10.95 -10.81 1.28
N PHE A 292 9.84 -11.33 1.79
CA PHE A 292 9.63 -11.54 3.23
C PHE A 292 10.77 -12.32 3.90
N ARG A 293 11.15 -13.47 3.33
CA ARG A 293 12.19 -14.34 3.89
C ARG A 293 13.56 -13.68 3.85
N LYS A 294 13.92 -13.01 2.75
CA LYS A 294 15.19 -12.28 2.62
C LYS A 294 15.25 -11.12 3.59
N PHE A 295 14.18 -10.34 3.69
CA PHE A 295 14.13 -9.20 4.58
C PHE A 295 14.33 -9.65 6.02
N GLU A 296 13.67 -10.73 6.47
CA GLU A 296 13.81 -11.21 7.85
C GLU A 296 15.16 -11.92 8.12
N LYS A 297 15.62 -12.79 7.21
CA LYS A 297 16.82 -13.61 7.43
C LYS A 297 18.12 -12.90 7.08
N GLU A 298 18.18 -12.28 5.91
CA GLU A 298 19.40 -11.67 5.38
C GLU A 298 19.61 -10.26 5.95
N ARG A 299 18.53 -9.58 6.33
CA ARG A 299 18.53 -8.23 6.92
C ARG A 299 19.26 -7.19 6.06
N GLN A 300 19.41 -7.49 4.78
CA GLN A 300 19.81 -6.59 3.72
C GLN A 300 18.84 -6.81 2.58
N ALA A 301 18.31 -5.73 2.02
CA ALA A 301 17.24 -5.80 1.05
C ALA A 301 17.39 -4.67 0.03
N ARG A 302 17.21 -4.98 -1.25
CA ARG A 302 17.08 -3.95 -2.28
C ARG A 302 15.67 -3.96 -2.86
N VAL A 303 15.00 -2.81 -2.78
CA VAL A 303 13.64 -2.62 -3.27
C VAL A 303 13.62 -1.56 -4.35
N ALA A 304 12.99 -1.85 -5.47
CA ALA A 304 12.94 -1.00 -6.64
C ALA A 304 11.52 -0.51 -6.95
N PHE A 305 11.42 0.71 -7.47
CA PHE A 305 10.17 1.33 -7.89
C PHE A 305 10.33 1.84 -9.32
N LEU A 306 9.63 1.22 -10.26
CA LEU A 306 9.68 1.55 -11.68
C LEU A 306 8.34 2.11 -12.16
N GLY A 307 8.37 3.34 -12.64
CA GLY A 307 7.22 3.88 -13.35
C GLY A 307 7.31 5.37 -13.66
N GLY A 308 6.16 6.04 -13.60
CA GLY A 308 5.94 7.38 -14.13
C GLY A 308 6.12 8.50 -13.10
N SER A 309 5.46 9.64 -13.36
CA SER A 309 5.54 10.82 -12.49
C SER A 309 4.90 10.62 -11.11
N ILE A 310 3.95 9.69 -11.00
CA ILE A 310 3.29 9.39 -9.72
C ILE A 310 4.24 8.62 -8.79
N THR A 311 5.24 7.94 -9.35
CA THR A 311 6.28 7.22 -8.60
C THR A 311 7.56 8.03 -8.41
N GLU A 312 7.86 8.95 -9.32
CA GLU A 312 8.94 9.93 -9.16
C GLU A 312 8.70 10.85 -7.95
N MET A 313 7.44 11.19 -7.66
CA MET A 313 7.10 12.15 -6.62
C MET A 313 7.15 11.57 -5.20
N ASP A 314 7.29 12.46 -4.21
CA ASP A 314 7.13 12.12 -2.80
C ASP A 314 5.68 11.73 -2.50
N GLY A 315 5.46 10.52 -1.99
CA GLY A 315 4.10 10.00 -1.78
C GLY A 315 4.05 8.53 -1.39
N TRP A 316 3.34 7.74 -2.19
CA TRP A 316 3.05 6.33 -1.89
C TRP A 316 4.33 5.51 -1.71
N ARG A 317 5.34 5.73 -2.55
CA ARG A 317 6.64 5.04 -2.48
C ARG A 317 7.29 5.22 -1.10
N ASN A 318 7.39 6.46 -0.63
CA ASN A 318 7.98 6.74 0.68
C ASN A 318 7.14 6.19 1.85
N MET A 319 5.81 6.08 1.67
CA MET A 319 4.95 5.40 2.64
C MET A 319 5.25 3.90 2.69
N ILE A 320 5.50 3.27 1.54
CA ILE A 320 5.90 1.85 1.47
C ILE A 320 7.29 1.61 2.04
N GLU A 321 8.25 2.50 1.78
CA GLU A 321 9.58 2.43 2.41
C GLU A 321 9.47 2.42 3.94
N ARG A 322 8.63 3.30 4.50
CA ARG A 322 8.35 3.33 5.95
C ARG A 322 7.66 2.06 6.43
N GLN A 323 6.64 1.57 5.72
CA GLN A 323 5.94 0.34 6.10
C GLN A 323 6.85 -0.89 6.05
N LEU A 324 7.75 -0.99 5.06
CA LEU A 324 8.74 -2.06 4.99
C LEU A 324 9.73 -1.98 6.16
N GLN A 325 10.20 -0.79 6.52
CA GLN A 325 11.03 -0.60 7.72
C GLN A 325 10.29 -0.98 9.01
N GLN A 326 8.98 -0.73 9.10
CA GLN A 326 8.17 -1.10 10.25
C GLN A 326 7.98 -2.61 10.37
N ARG A 327 7.76 -3.31 9.25
CA ARG A 327 7.65 -4.78 9.21
C ARG A 327 8.97 -5.48 9.51
N PHE A 328 10.06 -4.90 8.99
CA PHE A 328 11.40 -5.45 9.07
C PHE A 328 12.38 -4.46 9.73
N PRO A 329 12.21 -4.16 11.03
CA PRO A 329 12.98 -3.13 11.75
C PRO A 329 14.47 -3.45 11.89
N TYR A 330 14.89 -4.69 11.58
CA TYR A 330 16.28 -5.12 11.60
C TYR A 330 16.95 -5.15 10.23
N THR A 331 16.22 -4.78 9.19
CA THR A 331 16.67 -4.87 7.80
C THR A 331 17.21 -3.54 7.33
N GLN A 332 18.42 -3.56 6.79
CA GLN A 332 18.96 -2.44 6.05
C GLN A 332 18.43 -2.46 4.62
N PHE A 333 17.67 -1.44 4.27
CA PHE A 333 17.11 -1.29 2.92
C PHE A 333 17.99 -0.38 2.05
N GLU A 334 18.15 -0.79 0.80
CA GLU A 334 18.60 0.04 -0.32
C GLU A 334 17.42 0.28 -1.26
N TRP A 335 17.10 1.55 -1.51
CA TRP A 335 15.98 1.96 -2.35
C TRP A 335 16.48 2.32 -3.75
N VAL A 336 15.88 1.71 -4.78
CA VAL A 336 16.12 2.05 -6.18
C VAL A 336 14.91 2.78 -6.72
N GLU A 337 14.99 4.10 -6.73
CA GLU A 337 13.92 5.01 -7.11
C GLU A 337 14.01 5.34 -8.60
N ALA A 338 13.32 4.59 -9.44
CA ALA A 338 13.39 4.72 -10.90
C ALA A 338 12.07 5.23 -11.49
N GLY A 339 11.43 6.18 -10.83
CA GLY A 339 10.33 6.96 -11.42
C GLY A 339 10.86 8.00 -12.40
N ILE A 340 10.33 8.04 -13.62
CA ILE A 340 10.62 9.11 -14.59
C ILE A 340 9.30 9.65 -15.12
N GLY A 341 9.02 10.93 -14.86
CA GLY A 341 7.81 11.58 -15.29
C GLY A 341 7.54 11.45 -16.80
N SER A 342 6.29 11.18 -17.14
CA SER A 342 5.81 11.00 -18.53
C SER A 342 6.19 9.67 -19.20
N THR A 343 6.82 8.74 -18.47
CA THR A 343 7.23 7.44 -19.04
C THR A 343 6.25 6.32 -18.66
N GLY A 344 5.89 5.51 -19.65
CA GLY A 344 5.09 4.28 -19.49
C GLY A 344 5.94 3.01 -19.59
N THR A 345 5.31 1.89 -19.90
CA THR A 345 5.96 0.56 -19.91
C THR A 345 6.96 0.38 -21.05
N THR A 346 6.71 1.01 -22.21
CA THR A 346 7.65 0.96 -23.33
C THR A 346 9.01 1.56 -22.93
N PRO A 347 9.13 2.85 -22.52
CA PRO A 347 10.40 3.36 -22.01
C PRO A 347 10.94 2.61 -20.79
N GLY A 348 10.08 2.15 -19.88
CA GLY A 348 10.49 1.36 -18.71
C GLY A 348 11.21 0.06 -19.08
N SER A 349 10.71 -0.68 -20.07
CA SER A 349 11.33 -1.93 -20.54
C SER A 349 12.76 -1.76 -21.09
N PHE A 350 13.05 -0.64 -21.75
CA PHE A 350 14.38 -0.37 -22.31
C PHE A 350 15.38 0.23 -21.32
N ARG A 351 14.89 0.86 -20.24
CA ARG A 351 15.74 1.46 -19.21
C ARG A 351 15.95 0.56 -18.00
N LEU A 352 15.19 -0.54 -17.87
CA LEU A 352 15.22 -1.44 -16.72
C LEU A 352 16.65 -1.90 -16.37
N GLN A 353 17.43 -2.29 -17.38
CA GLN A 353 18.82 -2.70 -17.17
C GLN A 353 19.66 -1.60 -16.53
N HIS A 354 19.56 -0.37 -17.03
CA HIS A 354 20.35 0.76 -16.55
C HIS A 354 19.85 1.29 -15.19
N ASP A 355 18.55 1.44 -15.03
CA ASP A 355 17.97 2.14 -13.88
C ASP A 355 17.79 1.21 -12.67
N ILE A 356 17.50 -0.07 -12.89
CA ILE A 356 17.23 -1.06 -11.85
C ILE A 356 18.33 -2.12 -11.77
N LEU A 357 18.51 -2.92 -12.82
CA LEU A 357 19.29 -4.16 -12.73
C LEU A 357 20.79 -3.90 -12.54
N SER A 358 21.30 -2.78 -13.07
CA SER A 358 22.70 -2.35 -12.87
C SER A 358 23.03 -2.00 -11.41
N LYS A 359 22.01 -1.75 -10.57
CA LYS A 359 22.21 -1.40 -9.16
C LYS A 359 22.47 -2.63 -8.29
N GLY A 360 22.27 -3.83 -8.84
CA GLY A 360 22.50 -5.12 -8.22
C GLY A 360 21.21 -5.92 -8.09
N LYS A 361 21.27 -7.06 -7.39
CA LYS A 361 20.11 -7.95 -7.19
C LYS A 361 19.00 -7.19 -6.44
N VAL A 362 17.81 -7.12 -7.04
CA VAL A 362 16.59 -6.54 -6.47
C VAL A 362 15.71 -7.66 -5.94
N ASP A 363 15.21 -7.50 -4.72
CA ASP A 363 14.41 -8.51 -4.02
C ASP A 363 12.91 -8.29 -4.16
N LEU A 364 12.50 -7.03 -4.27
CA LEU A 364 11.11 -6.62 -4.51
C LEU A 364 11.09 -5.46 -5.51
N LEU A 365 10.30 -5.60 -6.58
CA LEU A 365 10.09 -4.58 -7.60
C LEU A 365 8.61 -4.17 -7.66
N PHE A 366 8.36 -2.87 -7.63
CA PHE A 366 7.06 -2.31 -7.99
C PHE A 366 7.10 -1.82 -9.43
N VAL A 367 6.08 -2.17 -10.21
CA VAL A 367 5.88 -1.66 -11.58
C VAL A 367 4.51 -1.00 -11.71
N GLU A 368 4.48 0.21 -12.27
CA GLU A 368 3.24 0.89 -12.59
C GLU A 368 3.37 1.84 -13.77
N ALA A 369 2.40 1.81 -14.68
CA ALA A 369 2.46 2.65 -15.87
C ALA A 369 1.11 2.88 -16.57
N ALA A 370 -0.01 2.35 -16.04
CA ALA A 370 -1.31 2.38 -16.73
C ALA A 370 -1.72 3.80 -17.19
N VAL A 371 -1.53 4.81 -16.33
CA VAL A 371 -1.85 6.21 -16.66
C VAL A 371 -0.97 6.74 -17.79
N ASN A 372 0.34 6.47 -17.75
CA ASN A 372 1.26 6.93 -18.77
C ASN A 372 1.11 6.17 -20.09
N ASP A 373 0.83 4.87 -20.04
CA ASP A 373 0.59 4.06 -21.22
C ASP A 373 -0.63 4.53 -22.01
N ASP A 374 -1.71 4.86 -21.31
CA ASP A 374 -2.94 5.39 -21.89
C ASP A 374 -2.75 6.83 -22.39
N THR A 375 -2.22 7.71 -21.54
CA THR A 375 -2.01 9.13 -21.87
C THR A 375 -1.06 9.32 -23.05
N ASN A 376 -0.04 8.46 -23.17
CA ASN A 376 0.94 8.54 -24.26
C ASN A 376 0.44 7.91 -25.56
N GLY A 377 -0.76 7.30 -25.56
CA GLY A 377 -1.37 6.71 -26.75
C GLY A 377 -0.71 5.43 -27.24
N PHE A 378 0.01 4.70 -26.37
CA PHE A 378 0.54 3.39 -26.74
C PHE A 378 -0.60 2.43 -27.05
N SER A 379 -0.49 1.71 -28.16
CA SER A 379 -1.48 0.72 -28.56
C SER A 379 -1.56 -0.44 -27.57
N ALA A 380 -2.67 -1.18 -27.57
CA ALA A 380 -2.82 -2.37 -26.73
C ALA A 380 -1.65 -3.38 -26.88
N LEU A 381 -1.10 -3.50 -28.08
CA LEU A 381 0.05 -4.37 -28.36
C LEU A 381 1.34 -3.84 -27.71
N GLU A 382 1.60 -2.53 -27.79
CA GLU A 382 2.77 -1.90 -27.18
C GLU A 382 2.72 -1.94 -25.66
N GLN A 383 1.53 -1.73 -25.07
CA GLN A 383 1.30 -1.85 -23.63
C GLN A 383 1.62 -3.26 -23.12
N ILE A 384 1.23 -4.30 -23.87
CA ILE A 384 1.56 -5.70 -23.56
C ILE A 384 3.07 -5.93 -23.70
N ARG A 385 3.69 -5.51 -24.81
CA ARG A 385 5.13 -5.71 -25.05
C ARG A 385 6.01 -4.98 -24.04
N GLY A 386 5.62 -3.78 -23.63
CA GLY A 386 6.30 -2.99 -22.61
C GLY A 386 6.19 -3.64 -21.24
N MET A 387 4.97 -3.92 -20.77
CA MET A 387 4.77 -4.51 -19.45
C MET A 387 5.39 -5.91 -19.35
N GLU A 388 5.25 -6.74 -20.39
CA GLU A 388 5.96 -8.02 -20.45
C GLU A 388 7.48 -7.83 -20.50
N GLY A 389 7.95 -6.78 -21.17
CA GLY A 389 9.36 -6.42 -21.21
C GLY A 389 9.91 -6.15 -19.82
N GLU A 390 9.21 -5.36 -19.01
CA GLU A 390 9.61 -5.08 -17.61
C GLU A 390 9.59 -6.35 -16.75
N VAL A 391 8.46 -7.06 -16.72
CA VAL A 391 8.26 -8.24 -15.87
C VAL A 391 9.20 -9.37 -16.23
N ARG A 392 9.25 -9.74 -17.51
CA ARG A 392 10.06 -10.90 -17.94
C ARG A 392 11.55 -10.61 -17.82
N HIS A 393 12.00 -9.40 -18.17
CA HIS A 393 13.42 -9.03 -18.03
C HIS A 393 13.84 -9.05 -16.57
N ALA A 394 13.01 -8.50 -15.66
CA ALA A 394 13.24 -8.58 -14.22
C ALA A 394 13.39 -10.04 -13.74
N LEU A 395 12.46 -10.92 -14.10
CA LEU A 395 12.50 -12.33 -13.70
C LEU A 395 13.66 -13.12 -14.36
N GLU A 396 13.99 -12.86 -15.63
CA GLU A 396 15.15 -13.52 -16.28
C GLU A 396 16.47 -13.08 -15.64
N SER A 397 16.57 -11.85 -15.15
CA SER A 397 17.76 -11.34 -14.45
C SER A 397 17.89 -11.88 -13.02
N ASN A 398 16.76 -12.02 -12.31
CA ASN A 398 16.69 -12.57 -10.98
C ASN A 398 15.36 -13.33 -10.81
N PRO A 399 15.35 -14.66 -10.99
CA PRO A 399 14.13 -15.46 -10.86
C PRO A 399 13.53 -15.45 -9.45
N GLU A 400 14.28 -15.02 -8.43
CA GLU A 400 13.80 -14.91 -7.05
C GLU A 400 13.21 -13.52 -6.72
N MET A 401 13.15 -12.61 -7.69
CA MET A 401 12.61 -11.26 -7.49
C MET A 401 11.10 -11.32 -7.34
N ASP A 402 10.58 -10.80 -6.24
CA ASP A 402 9.15 -10.58 -6.09
C ASP A 402 8.75 -9.30 -6.83
N ILE A 403 7.56 -9.30 -7.44
CA ILE A 403 7.07 -8.17 -8.22
C ILE A 403 5.64 -7.84 -7.79
N VAL A 404 5.32 -6.55 -7.64
CA VAL A 404 3.96 -6.05 -7.41
C VAL A 404 3.61 -5.08 -8.53
N MET A 405 2.47 -5.32 -9.19
CA MET A 405 1.96 -4.46 -10.25
C MET A 405 0.85 -3.53 -9.74
N LEU A 406 0.92 -2.24 -10.06
CA LEU A 406 -0.05 -1.24 -9.59
C LEU A 406 -0.77 -0.57 -10.77
N HIS A 407 -2.08 -0.32 -10.59
CA HIS A 407 -2.92 0.38 -11.59
C HIS A 407 -3.52 1.65 -11.00
N PHE A 408 -2.88 2.80 -11.21
CA PHE A 408 -3.35 4.10 -10.72
C PHE A 408 -4.55 4.67 -11.50
N ILE A 409 -5.25 5.63 -10.89
CA ILE A 409 -6.35 6.39 -11.49
C ILE A 409 -5.87 7.71 -12.07
N TYR A 410 -6.57 8.20 -13.10
CA TYR A 410 -6.48 9.58 -13.57
C TYR A 410 -7.82 10.05 -14.19
N ASP A 411 -7.96 11.34 -14.49
CA ASP A 411 -9.25 11.99 -14.82
C ASP A 411 -10.10 11.23 -15.85
N PRO A 412 -9.57 10.76 -17.00
CA PRO A 412 -10.33 10.05 -18.02
C PRO A 412 -10.86 8.67 -17.60
N PHE A 413 -10.23 8.01 -16.61
CA PHE A 413 -10.70 6.71 -16.12
C PHE A 413 -11.92 6.84 -15.19
N ILE A 414 -12.08 7.97 -14.49
CA ILE A 414 -13.18 8.19 -13.53
C ILE A 414 -14.57 7.91 -14.14
N PRO A 415 -14.96 8.50 -15.29
CA PRO A 415 -16.27 8.22 -15.88
C PRO A 415 -16.41 6.78 -16.41
N MET A 416 -15.31 6.05 -16.63
CA MET A 416 -15.35 4.63 -17.00
C MET A 416 -15.70 3.77 -15.78
N ILE A 417 -15.02 4.01 -14.66
CA ILE A 417 -15.29 3.31 -13.40
C ILE A 417 -16.72 3.60 -12.90
N ALA A 418 -17.22 4.83 -13.05
CA ALA A 418 -18.62 5.18 -12.78
C ALA A 418 -19.64 4.36 -13.59
N ARG A 419 -19.24 3.89 -14.78
CA ARG A 419 -20.04 3.01 -15.64
C ARG A 419 -19.70 1.53 -15.46
N ARG A 420 -18.90 1.17 -14.45
CA ARG A 420 -18.37 -0.18 -14.20
C ARG A 420 -17.59 -0.74 -15.40
N GLN A 421 -16.90 0.13 -16.12
CA GLN A 421 -16.04 -0.23 -17.25
C GLN A 421 -14.57 -0.12 -16.83
N MET A 422 -13.81 -1.20 -17.05
CA MET A 422 -12.37 -1.20 -16.81
C MET A 422 -11.63 -0.57 -18.00
N PRO A 423 -10.62 0.30 -17.78
CA PRO A 423 -9.71 0.74 -18.81
C PRO A 423 -8.98 -0.41 -19.51
N ASP A 424 -8.88 -0.36 -20.84
CA ASP A 424 -8.23 -1.41 -21.64
C ASP A 424 -6.76 -1.57 -21.28
N VAL A 425 -6.06 -0.49 -20.93
CA VAL A 425 -4.65 -0.55 -20.49
C VAL A 425 -4.48 -1.43 -19.24
N ILE A 426 -5.40 -1.34 -18.27
CA ILE A 426 -5.38 -2.18 -17.08
C ILE A 426 -5.60 -3.63 -17.48
N LEU A 427 -6.55 -3.90 -18.38
CA LEU A 427 -6.78 -5.26 -18.90
C LEU A 427 -5.54 -5.82 -19.63
N ASN A 428 -4.82 -4.99 -20.37
CA ASN A 428 -3.60 -5.38 -21.08
C ASN A 428 -2.45 -5.71 -20.11
N HIS A 429 -2.24 -4.88 -19.09
CA HIS A 429 -1.25 -5.15 -18.05
C HIS A 429 -1.62 -6.39 -17.22
N GLU A 430 -2.92 -6.58 -16.91
CA GLU A 430 -3.41 -7.79 -16.22
C GLU A 430 -3.21 -9.06 -17.04
N ARG A 431 -3.20 -9.02 -18.38
CA ARG A 431 -2.86 -10.20 -19.20
C ARG A 431 -1.42 -10.64 -18.93
N VAL A 432 -0.49 -9.70 -18.81
CA VAL A 432 0.90 -9.98 -18.43
C VAL A 432 0.96 -10.50 -17.00
N ALA A 433 0.29 -9.84 -16.05
CA ALA A 433 0.25 -10.28 -14.66
C ALA A 433 -0.28 -11.71 -14.52
N ASN A 434 -1.33 -12.09 -15.27
CA ASN A 434 -1.83 -13.46 -15.31
C ASN A 434 -0.83 -14.45 -15.89
N HIS A 435 -0.11 -14.08 -16.96
CA HIS A 435 0.85 -14.97 -17.64
C HIS A 435 2.06 -15.29 -16.76
N TYR A 436 2.55 -14.32 -15.97
CA TYR A 436 3.71 -14.45 -15.08
C TYR A 436 3.35 -14.64 -13.60
N LEU A 437 2.06 -14.81 -13.28
CA LEU A 437 1.54 -14.94 -11.92
C LEU A 437 1.92 -13.79 -10.99
N ILE A 438 1.93 -12.55 -11.50
CA ILE A 438 2.26 -11.35 -10.73
C ILE A 438 1.04 -10.86 -9.95
N PRO A 439 1.15 -10.63 -8.62
CA PRO A 439 0.08 -9.99 -7.87
C PRO A 439 -0.09 -8.54 -8.32
N SER A 440 -1.34 -8.08 -8.36
CA SER A 440 -1.65 -6.73 -8.85
C SER A 440 -2.74 -6.04 -8.05
N ILE A 441 -2.67 -4.70 -7.99
CA ILE A 441 -3.61 -3.86 -7.23
C ILE A 441 -4.31 -2.88 -8.16
N ASN A 442 -5.64 -2.91 -8.16
CA ASN A 442 -6.49 -2.03 -8.94
C ASN A 442 -6.91 -0.79 -8.14
N LEU A 443 -5.97 0.13 -7.98
CA LEU A 443 -6.20 1.41 -7.32
C LEU A 443 -7.15 2.30 -8.13
N CYS A 444 -7.24 2.08 -9.44
CA CYS A 444 -8.21 2.75 -10.30
C CYS A 444 -9.65 2.51 -9.86
N GLN A 445 -9.99 1.23 -9.64
CA GLN A 445 -11.33 0.86 -9.18
C GLN A 445 -11.58 1.33 -7.75
N GLU A 446 -10.63 1.12 -6.83
CA GLU A 446 -10.76 1.53 -5.43
C GLU A 446 -11.10 3.02 -5.31
N ILE A 447 -10.29 3.90 -5.90
CA ILE A 447 -10.49 5.34 -5.77
C ILE A 447 -11.79 5.77 -6.43
N GLY A 448 -12.14 5.19 -7.58
CA GLY A 448 -13.40 5.47 -8.25
C GLY A 448 -14.64 5.10 -7.41
N GLU A 449 -14.62 3.98 -6.71
CA GLU A 449 -15.73 3.53 -5.85
C GLU A 449 -15.84 4.36 -4.56
N ARG A 450 -14.71 4.70 -3.94
CA ARG A 450 -14.70 5.59 -2.75
C ARG A 450 -15.26 6.97 -3.08
N MET A 451 -14.90 7.54 -4.23
CA MET A 451 -15.48 8.81 -4.71
C MET A 451 -16.99 8.70 -4.98
N GLN A 452 -17.44 7.60 -5.59
CA GLN A 452 -18.88 7.36 -5.83
C GLN A 452 -19.67 7.23 -4.52
N ASN A 453 -19.06 6.68 -3.48
CA ASN A 453 -19.65 6.56 -2.15
C ASN A 453 -19.51 7.84 -1.31
N GLY A 454 -18.90 8.90 -1.86
CA GLY A 454 -18.79 10.21 -1.22
C GLY A 454 -17.80 10.27 -0.07
N GLU A 455 -16.79 9.38 -0.03
CA GLU A 455 -15.73 9.44 0.99
C GLU A 455 -14.83 10.66 0.81
N PHE A 456 -14.59 11.06 -0.44
CA PHE A 456 -13.86 12.25 -0.83
C PHE A 456 -14.15 12.59 -2.30
N THR A 457 -13.78 13.79 -2.70
CA THR A 457 -13.82 14.29 -4.08
C THR A 457 -12.46 14.11 -4.78
N TRP A 458 -12.44 14.23 -6.11
CA TRP A 458 -11.21 14.18 -6.89
C TRP A 458 -10.21 15.29 -6.50
N ASP A 459 -10.71 16.47 -6.14
CA ASP A 459 -9.90 17.59 -5.68
C ASP A 459 -9.29 17.35 -4.29
N GLU A 460 -10.03 16.70 -3.39
CA GLU A 460 -9.53 16.28 -2.08
C GLU A 460 -8.47 15.19 -2.23
N PHE A 461 -8.69 14.22 -3.12
CA PHE A 461 -7.71 13.21 -3.50
C PHE A 461 -6.42 13.84 -4.06
N GLY A 462 -6.57 14.89 -4.89
CA GLY A 462 -5.47 15.70 -5.40
C GLY A 462 -5.27 15.65 -6.92
N GLY A 463 -6.12 14.91 -7.64
CA GLY A 463 -5.99 14.75 -9.09
C GLY A 463 -5.12 13.57 -9.51
N THR A 464 -4.70 13.58 -10.78
CA THR A 464 -3.81 12.58 -11.38
C THR A 464 -2.50 12.43 -10.59
N HIS A 465 -1.99 13.55 -10.06
CA HIS A 465 -0.83 13.62 -9.17
C HIS A 465 -1.35 13.82 -7.74
N PRO A 466 -1.58 12.75 -6.97
CA PRO A 466 -2.37 12.84 -5.75
C PRO A 466 -1.69 13.73 -4.70
N LYS A 467 -2.50 14.30 -3.81
CA LYS A 467 -2.00 14.94 -2.58
C LYS A 467 -1.48 13.84 -1.63
N PRO A 468 -0.74 14.20 -0.57
CA PRO A 468 -0.40 13.24 0.49
C PRO A 468 -1.59 12.43 0.99
N PHE A 469 -2.79 13.04 1.04
CA PHE A 469 -4.04 12.35 1.34
C PHE A 469 -4.36 11.20 0.36
N GLY A 470 -4.28 11.43 -0.94
CA GLY A 470 -4.58 10.41 -1.96
C GLY A 470 -3.57 9.25 -1.94
N HIS A 471 -2.29 9.54 -1.72
CA HIS A 471 -1.25 8.51 -1.62
C HIS A 471 -1.46 7.52 -0.46
N LYS A 472 -2.19 7.90 0.59
CA LYS A 472 -2.50 6.98 1.70
C LYS A 472 -3.33 5.78 1.27
N PHE A 473 -4.27 5.97 0.34
CA PHE A 473 -5.08 4.86 -0.17
C PHE A 473 -4.22 3.87 -0.95
N TYR A 474 -3.28 4.38 -1.76
CA TYR A 474 -2.31 3.54 -2.46
C TYR A 474 -1.45 2.75 -1.48
N ALA A 475 -0.93 3.40 -0.45
CA ALA A 475 -0.11 2.76 0.57
C ALA A 475 -0.89 1.74 1.42
N ALA A 476 -2.16 2.01 1.71
CA ALA A 476 -3.03 1.12 2.47
C ALA A 476 -3.34 -0.17 1.71
N ALA A 477 -3.67 -0.07 0.41
CA ALA A 477 -3.93 -1.24 -0.42
C ALA A 477 -2.69 -2.13 -0.60
N ILE A 478 -1.51 -1.53 -0.78
CA ILE A 478 -0.24 -2.28 -0.83
C ILE A 478 0.05 -2.94 0.53
N GLY A 479 -0.12 -2.21 1.64
CA GLY A 479 0.05 -2.78 2.98
C GLY A 479 -0.91 -3.95 3.24
N HIS A 480 -2.14 -3.89 2.75
CA HIS A 480 -3.10 -4.99 2.84
C HIS A 480 -2.71 -6.17 1.95
N LEU A 481 -2.18 -5.94 0.74
CA LEU A 481 -1.61 -7.01 -0.08
C LEU A 481 -0.47 -7.74 0.63
N PHE A 482 0.42 -6.99 1.31
CA PHE A 482 1.48 -7.59 2.12
C PHE A 482 0.93 -8.43 3.26
N ASP A 483 -0.08 -7.95 3.99
CA ASP A 483 -0.71 -8.74 5.04
C ASP A 483 -1.27 -10.05 4.51
N GLU A 484 -2.00 -10.00 3.39
CA GLU A 484 -2.60 -11.20 2.79
C GLU A 484 -1.53 -12.18 2.25
N MET A 485 -0.54 -11.68 1.53
CA MET A 485 0.46 -12.54 0.86
C MET A 485 1.57 -13.05 1.80
N TRP A 486 1.78 -12.39 2.94
CA TRP A 486 2.74 -12.84 3.96
C TRP A 486 2.08 -13.53 5.15
N LYS A 487 0.74 -13.56 5.22
CA LYS A 487 0.00 -14.37 6.19
C LYS A 487 0.40 -15.84 6.07
N GLY A 488 0.72 -16.45 7.21
CA GLY A 488 1.16 -17.85 7.29
C GLY A 488 2.57 -18.12 6.78
N VAL A 489 3.32 -17.09 6.34
CA VAL A 489 4.67 -17.26 5.82
C VAL A 489 5.67 -17.29 6.97
N SER A 490 6.35 -18.42 7.14
CA SER A 490 7.43 -18.53 8.12
C SER A 490 8.75 -17.99 7.54
N PRO A 491 9.56 -17.28 8.35
CA PRO A 491 10.93 -16.91 7.98
C PRO A 491 11.76 -18.12 7.59
N GLU A 492 11.51 -19.29 8.20
CA GLU A 492 12.35 -20.49 8.04
C GLU A 492 12.24 -21.20 6.68
N GLY A 493 11.29 -20.78 5.82
CA GLY A 493 11.15 -21.37 4.49
C GLY A 493 12.31 -21.07 3.52
N THR A 494 12.27 -21.71 2.37
CA THR A 494 13.30 -21.62 1.31
C THR A 494 12.95 -20.54 0.29
N ILE A 495 13.95 -19.81 -0.21
CA ILE A 495 13.78 -18.94 -1.39
C ILE A 495 13.61 -19.83 -2.62
N ALA A 496 12.69 -19.48 -3.52
CA ALA A 496 12.42 -20.22 -4.74
C ALA A 496 12.35 -19.29 -5.95
N ALA A 497 12.83 -19.76 -7.10
CA ALA A 497 12.60 -19.07 -8.36
C ALA A 497 11.11 -19.07 -8.69
N HIS A 498 10.60 -17.95 -9.18
CA HIS A 498 9.27 -17.85 -9.79
C HIS A 498 9.23 -18.59 -11.12
N ASP A 499 8.04 -19.10 -11.45
CA ASP A 499 7.81 -19.74 -12.73
C ASP A 499 7.82 -18.69 -13.85
N ILE A 500 8.76 -18.84 -14.79
CA ILE A 500 8.84 -18.01 -15.99
C ILE A 500 8.34 -18.83 -17.17
N PRO A 501 7.19 -18.49 -17.79
CA PRO A 501 6.70 -19.20 -18.97
C PRO A 501 7.75 -19.30 -20.06
N ALA A 502 7.89 -20.49 -20.67
CA ALA A 502 8.88 -20.74 -21.70
C ALA A 502 8.72 -19.85 -22.94
N LYS A 503 7.48 -19.44 -23.24
CA LYS A 503 7.17 -18.51 -24.32
C LYS A 503 6.69 -17.18 -23.72
N PRO A 504 7.17 -16.04 -24.24
CA PRO A 504 6.52 -14.77 -23.95
C PRO A 504 5.10 -14.78 -24.55
N LEU A 505 4.25 -13.94 -23.98
CA LEU A 505 2.90 -13.64 -24.43
C LEU A 505 2.96 -13.04 -25.84
N ASP A 506 3.92 -12.16 -26.11
CA ASP A 506 4.23 -11.67 -27.45
C ASP A 506 5.67 -12.00 -27.87
N ALA A 507 5.86 -12.51 -29.09
CA ALA A 507 7.17 -12.92 -29.61
C ALA A 507 8.17 -11.77 -29.76
N TYR A 508 7.68 -10.53 -29.77
CA TYR A 508 8.45 -9.29 -29.90
C TYR A 508 8.40 -8.43 -28.62
N SER A 509 8.01 -9.02 -27.48
CA SER A 509 8.13 -8.38 -26.17
C SER A 509 9.52 -7.80 -25.94
N TYR A 510 9.58 -6.66 -25.23
CA TYR A 510 10.79 -5.87 -25.03
C TYR A 510 11.67 -6.37 -23.88
N TYR A 511 11.63 -7.67 -23.57
CA TYR A 511 12.36 -8.25 -22.43
C TYR A 511 13.88 -8.36 -22.63
N ASN A 512 14.40 -8.04 -23.81
CA ASN A 512 15.82 -7.77 -24.04
C ASN A 512 16.04 -6.28 -24.38
N GLY A 513 15.19 -5.41 -23.82
CA GLY A 513 15.29 -3.97 -23.98
C GLY A 513 16.54 -3.42 -23.30
N ASP A 514 17.33 -2.63 -24.03
CA ASP A 514 18.49 -1.91 -23.51
C ASP A 514 18.73 -0.61 -24.30
N PHE A 515 19.69 0.19 -23.82
CA PHE A 515 20.19 1.37 -24.50
C PHE A 515 21.41 1.06 -25.37
N ILE A 516 21.45 1.68 -26.55
CA ILE A 516 22.68 1.79 -27.34
C ILE A 516 23.33 3.14 -27.03
N ALA A 517 24.61 3.11 -26.68
CA ALA A 517 25.43 4.29 -26.44
C ALA A 517 25.44 5.24 -27.66
N LEU A 518 25.35 6.55 -27.41
CA LEU A 518 25.20 7.56 -28.46
C LEU A 518 26.40 7.60 -29.42
N GLU A 519 27.59 7.27 -28.93
CA GLU A 519 28.86 7.27 -29.67
C GLU A 519 28.90 6.18 -30.76
N LYS A 520 28.03 5.17 -30.68
CA LYS A 520 27.89 4.16 -31.73
C LYS A 520 27.21 4.71 -32.99
N ALA A 521 26.54 5.87 -32.91
CA ALA A 521 25.97 6.51 -34.08
C ALA A 521 27.05 7.17 -34.94
N HIS A 522 27.06 6.86 -36.23
CA HIS A 522 27.87 7.57 -37.21
C HIS A 522 27.17 8.89 -37.58
N LEU A 523 27.67 9.99 -37.02
CA LEU A 523 27.15 11.34 -37.27
C LEU A 523 27.61 11.82 -38.65
N ASN A 524 26.87 11.45 -39.70
CA ASN A 524 27.29 11.74 -41.07
C ASN A 524 27.25 13.24 -41.38
N LYS A 525 26.07 13.86 -41.26
CA LYS A 525 25.86 15.26 -41.66
C LYS A 525 25.01 15.99 -40.63
N GLY A 526 25.59 16.98 -39.97
CA GLY A 526 24.87 17.99 -39.18
C GLY A 526 24.42 17.57 -37.78
N TRP A 527 24.26 16.27 -37.50
CA TRP A 527 24.14 15.79 -36.13
C TRP A 527 25.43 16.02 -35.35
N LYS A 528 25.29 16.38 -34.07
CA LYS A 528 26.41 16.58 -33.14
C LYS A 528 26.08 15.95 -31.78
N LEU A 529 27.09 15.46 -31.09
CA LEU A 529 27.00 15.15 -29.67
C LEU A 529 27.18 16.46 -28.89
N VAL A 530 26.22 16.78 -28.03
CA VAL A 530 26.26 17.93 -27.13
C VAL A 530 26.33 17.39 -25.71
N ASP A 531 27.52 17.48 -25.09
CA ASP A 531 27.81 16.85 -23.80
C ASP A 531 26.93 17.38 -22.64
N ASN A 532 26.56 18.65 -22.71
CA ASN A 532 25.68 19.30 -21.73
C ASN A 532 24.53 19.99 -22.45
N TRP A 533 23.59 19.20 -22.97
CA TRP A 533 22.48 19.73 -23.75
C TRP A 533 21.50 20.49 -22.86
N HIS A 534 21.24 21.75 -23.20
CA HIS A 534 20.29 22.61 -22.49
C HIS A 534 19.59 23.57 -23.47
N PRO A 535 18.25 23.53 -23.60
CA PRO A 535 17.53 24.41 -24.51
C PRO A 535 17.38 25.81 -23.90
N ASN A 536 17.90 26.83 -24.59
CA ASN A 536 17.84 28.22 -24.16
C ASN A 536 16.48 28.87 -24.50
N ASN A 537 15.41 28.45 -23.82
CA ASN A 537 14.07 29.03 -23.94
C ASN A 537 13.27 28.91 -22.63
N LYS A 538 12.01 29.37 -22.64
CA LYS A 538 11.14 29.40 -21.46
C LYS A 538 10.30 28.13 -21.25
N ALA A 539 10.38 27.14 -22.15
CA ALA A 539 9.64 25.89 -21.97
C ALA A 539 10.11 25.18 -20.70
N GLY A 540 9.21 24.43 -20.05
CA GLY A 540 9.57 23.52 -18.98
C GLY A 540 10.54 22.44 -19.49
N LYS A 541 11.33 21.87 -18.58
CA LYS A 541 12.25 20.76 -18.88
C LYS A 541 12.14 19.72 -17.78
N ARG A 542 12.17 18.44 -18.16
CA ARG A 542 12.17 17.34 -17.19
C ARG A 542 13.58 17.03 -16.71
N ASN A 543 13.71 16.71 -15.42
CA ASN A 543 14.96 16.28 -14.81
C ASN A 543 15.50 15.03 -15.52
N GLY A 544 16.82 14.90 -15.63
CA GLY A 544 17.48 13.79 -16.34
C GLY A 544 17.47 13.92 -17.88
N PHE A 545 16.80 14.95 -18.41
CA PHE A 545 16.71 15.23 -19.85
C PHE A 545 17.17 16.65 -20.21
N VAL A 546 17.91 17.28 -19.31
CA VAL A 546 18.69 18.50 -19.53
C VAL A 546 19.98 18.39 -18.77
N ASP A 547 20.98 19.15 -19.21
CA ASP A 547 22.34 19.14 -18.64
C ASP A 547 22.96 17.73 -18.69
N VAL A 548 22.68 17.02 -19.79
CA VAL A 548 23.13 15.65 -20.08
C VAL A 548 23.58 15.52 -21.54
N PRO A 549 24.39 14.49 -21.87
CA PRO A 549 24.77 14.24 -23.25
C PRO A 549 23.57 13.87 -24.12
N MET A 550 23.43 14.57 -25.25
CA MET A 550 22.42 14.27 -26.28
C MET A 550 22.99 14.40 -27.68
N LEU A 551 22.50 13.58 -28.60
CA LEU A 551 22.66 13.85 -30.02
C LEU A 551 21.64 14.90 -30.45
N GLU A 552 22.09 15.98 -31.09
CA GLU A 552 21.25 17.06 -31.58
C GLU A 552 21.39 17.23 -33.09
N ALA A 553 20.26 17.37 -33.77
CA ALA A 553 20.17 17.92 -35.12
C ALA A 553 19.13 19.03 -35.18
N THR A 554 19.40 20.06 -35.99
CA THR A 554 18.58 21.28 -36.04
C THR A 554 18.15 21.66 -37.46
N ARG A 555 18.65 20.98 -38.51
CA ARG A 555 18.36 21.36 -39.89
C ARG A 555 17.82 20.20 -40.72
N PRO A 556 16.86 20.48 -41.64
CA PRO A 556 16.40 19.48 -42.60
C PRO A 556 17.54 18.84 -43.40
N GLY A 557 17.51 17.52 -43.52
CA GLY A 557 18.53 16.73 -44.19
C GLY A 557 19.78 16.42 -43.35
N ASP A 558 19.86 16.90 -42.10
CA ASP A 558 20.84 16.39 -41.14
C ASP A 558 20.58 14.89 -40.94
N ARG A 559 21.63 14.07 -41.05
CA ARG A 559 21.56 12.61 -41.17
C ARG A 559 22.57 11.91 -40.27
N LEU A 560 22.16 10.80 -39.67
CA LEU A 560 23.04 9.83 -39.02
C LEU A 560 22.72 8.40 -39.48
N THR A 561 23.63 7.48 -39.19
CA THR A 561 23.41 6.04 -39.32
C THR A 561 23.82 5.31 -38.05
N LEU A 562 23.13 4.23 -37.73
CA LEU A 562 23.43 3.37 -36.58
C LEU A 562 23.33 1.91 -36.99
N ASP A 563 24.38 1.15 -36.78
CA ASP A 563 24.34 -0.31 -36.90
C ASP A 563 23.93 -0.90 -35.54
N PHE A 564 23.01 -1.86 -35.55
CA PHE A 564 22.49 -2.49 -34.34
C PHE A 564 22.13 -3.96 -34.60
N ARG A 565 21.99 -4.74 -33.53
CA ARG A 565 21.50 -6.13 -33.60
C ARG A 565 20.27 -6.26 -32.72
N GLY A 566 19.20 -6.86 -33.24
CA GLY A 566 18.00 -7.12 -32.45
C GLY A 566 16.71 -7.03 -33.26
N LYS A 567 15.58 -7.19 -32.57
CA LYS A 567 14.24 -7.28 -33.14
C LYS A 567 13.48 -5.96 -33.16
N ALA A 568 13.95 -4.95 -32.43
CA ALA A 568 13.33 -3.63 -32.41
C ALA A 568 14.39 -2.55 -32.23
N ILE A 569 14.11 -1.36 -32.77
CA ILE A 569 14.96 -0.18 -32.65
C ILE A 569 14.08 1.06 -32.50
N GLY A 570 14.52 1.98 -31.66
CA GLY A 570 13.84 3.23 -31.38
C GLY A 570 14.78 4.32 -30.89
N ILE A 571 14.19 5.45 -30.53
CA ILE A 571 14.88 6.56 -29.89
C ILE A 571 14.19 6.91 -28.58
N PHE A 572 14.97 7.17 -27.55
CA PHE A 572 14.53 7.91 -26.37
C PHE A 572 14.98 9.36 -26.54
N CYS A 573 14.03 10.24 -26.83
CA CYS A 573 14.28 11.64 -27.15
C CYS A 573 13.56 12.58 -26.19
N VAL A 574 13.77 13.89 -26.37
CA VAL A 574 12.90 14.92 -25.82
C VAL A 574 12.08 15.58 -26.92
N SER A 575 10.79 15.72 -26.68
CA SER A 575 9.83 16.33 -27.60
C SER A 575 9.51 17.75 -27.13
N GLY A 576 10.22 18.76 -27.67
CA GLY A 576 10.06 20.16 -27.28
C GLY A 576 9.37 21.06 -28.31
N PRO A 577 9.33 22.39 -28.07
CA PRO A 577 8.60 23.34 -28.92
C PRO A 577 9.02 23.37 -30.38
N SER A 578 10.26 22.97 -30.67
CA SER A 578 10.84 22.92 -32.01
C SER A 578 10.95 21.50 -32.58
N ALA A 579 10.37 20.49 -31.91
CA ALA A 579 10.45 19.09 -32.31
C ALA A 579 10.05 18.90 -33.78
N GLY A 580 10.88 18.17 -34.52
CA GLY A 580 10.75 17.95 -35.96
C GLY A 580 10.10 16.63 -36.33
N ILE A 581 9.88 16.46 -37.63
CA ILE A 581 9.56 15.16 -38.21
C ILE A 581 10.87 14.47 -38.59
N LEU A 582 11.07 13.25 -38.08
CA LEU A 582 12.14 12.36 -38.50
C LEU A 582 11.70 11.53 -39.71
N GLU A 583 12.64 11.24 -40.60
CA GLU A 583 12.51 10.23 -41.64
C GLU A 583 13.51 9.12 -41.34
N TYR A 584 13.02 7.89 -41.23
CA TYR A 584 13.85 6.73 -40.90
C TYR A 584 13.72 5.59 -41.92
N SER A 585 14.79 4.82 -42.09
CA SER A 585 14.85 3.62 -42.95
C SER A 585 15.73 2.58 -42.26
N VAL A 586 15.26 1.34 -42.20
CA VAL A 586 16.03 0.18 -41.74
C VAL A 586 16.34 -0.72 -42.93
N ASP A 587 17.59 -1.13 -43.08
CA ASP A 587 18.08 -2.03 -44.14
C ASP A 587 17.76 -1.58 -45.57
N GLY A 588 17.67 -0.27 -45.79
CA GLY A 588 17.37 0.31 -47.11
C GLY A 588 15.89 0.23 -47.51
N ALA A 589 14.99 -0.12 -46.59
CA ALA A 589 13.55 -0.02 -46.80
C ALA A 589 13.12 1.43 -47.11
N PRO A 590 11.95 1.66 -47.74
CA PRO A 590 11.44 3.01 -47.96
C PRO A 590 11.37 3.83 -46.66
N PHE A 591 11.71 5.11 -46.76
CA PHE A 591 11.68 6.01 -45.59
C PHE A 591 10.24 6.16 -45.06
N LYS A 592 10.09 6.03 -43.75
CA LYS A 592 8.86 6.33 -42.99
C LYS A 592 9.04 7.65 -42.25
N GLU A 593 7.96 8.40 -42.09
CA GLU A 593 7.94 9.65 -41.32
C GLU A 593 7.48 9.37 -39.88
N LEU A 594 8.12 10.03 -38.91
CA LEU A 594 7.77 10.02 -37.50
C LEU A 594 7.72 11.47 -37.02
N ASP A 595 6.53 11.95 -36.67
CA ASP A 595 6.39 13.24 -36.00
C ASP A 595 6.74 13.07 -34.51
N THR A 596 7.77 13.80 -34.06
CA THR A 596 8.18 13.75 -32.66
C THR A 596 7.46 14.77 -31.78
N PHE A 597 6.65 15.65 -32.37
CA PHE A 597 5.89 16.65 -31.63
C PHE A 597 4.69 16.03 -30.89
N THR A 598 4.60 16.27 -29.59
CA THR A 598 3.48 15.81 -28.72
C THR A 598 2.57 16.96 -28.36
N GLU A 599 1.40 16.68 -27.77
CA GLU A 599 0.50 17.74 -27.28
C GLU A 599 1.13 18.62 -26.18
N TRP A 600 2.10 18.11 -25.41
CA TRP A 600 2.82 18.89 -24.38
C TRP A 600 3.99 19.69 -24.93
N SER A 601 4.44 19.40 -26.15
CA SER A 601 5.67 19.96 -26.73
C SER A 601 5.65 21.48 -26.84
N HIS A 602 4.47 22.10 -26.90
CA HIS A 602 4.32 23.56 -26.91
C HIS A 602 5.05 24.27 -25.76
N ASN A 603 5.03 23.67 -24.57
CA ASN A 603 5.48 24.31 -23.34
C ASN A 603 6.49 23.47 -22.55
N LEU A 604 6.84 22.26 -23.01
CA LEU A 604 7.66 21.31 -22.26
C LEU A 604 8.57 20.52 -23.20
N TYR A 605 9.83 20.36 -22.81
CA TYR A 605 10.69 19.29 -23.33
C TYR A 605 10.37 18.01 -22.55
N ILE A 606 9.50 17.19 -23.13
CA ILE A 606 8.99 15.96 -22.51
C ILE A 606 9.79 14.75 -22.99
N PRO A 607 10.25 13.86 -22.09
CA PRO A 607 10.94 12.64 -22.48
C PRO A 607 9.95 11.68 -23.15
N TRP A 608 10.35 11.11 -24.28
CA TRP A 608 9.49 10.24 -25.07
C TRP A 608 10.28 9.13 -25.74
N VAL A 609 9.75 7.91 -25.74
CA VAL A 609 10.29 6.83 -26.56
C VAL A 609 9.42 6.65 -27.79
N TYR A 610 10.06 6.69 -28.95
CA TYR A 610 9.44 6.32 -30.21
C TYR A 610 10.13 5.07 -30.75
N MET A 611 9.35 4.01 -30.93
CA MET A 611 9.80 2.82 -31.65
C MET A 611 9.71 3.06 -33.16
N LEU A 612 10.79 2.76 -33.87
CA LEU A 612 10.90 2.93 -35.32
C LEU A 612 10.52 1.64 -36.04
N GLU A 613 11.05 0.51 -35.57
CA GLU A 613 10.63 -0.82 -36.00
C GLU A 613 10.53 -1.72 -34.77
N THR A 614 9.50 -2.58 -34.72
CA THR A 614 9.18 -3.40 -33.54
C THR A 614 9.15 -4.90 -33.82
N GLU A 615 9.24 -5.32 -35.08
CA GLU A 615 9.08 -6.71 -35.52
C GLU A 615 10.17 -7.18 -36.49
N LEU A 616 11.40 -6.73 -36.28
CA LEU A 616 12.56 -7.15 -37.09
C LEU A 616 12.97 -8.60 -36.80
N LYS A 617 13.73 -9.17 -37.73
CA LYS A 617 14.44 -10.43 -37.49
C LYS A 617 15.54 -10.19 -36.45
N ASP A 618 15.91 -11.22 -35.69
CA ASP A 618 16.99 -11.09 -34.71
C ASP A 618 18.37 -11.22 -35.38
N THR A 619 18.80 -10.16 -36.07
CA THR A 619 20.04 -10.09 -36.85
C THR A 619 20.64 -8.69 -36.79
N ASP A 620 21.78 -8.51 -37.45
CA ASP A 620 22.40 -7.20 -37.63
C ASP A 620 21.60 -6.38 -38.66
N HIS A 621 21.39 -5.11 -38.35
CA HIS A 621 20.56 -4.15 -39.06
C HIS A 621 21.26 -2.80 -39.16
N LYS A 622 20.85 -2.01 -40.14
CA LYS A 622 21.32 -0.62 -40.31
C LYS A 622 20.17 0.36 -40.32
N LEU A 623 20.13 1.22 -39.31
CA LEU A 623 19.24 2.38 -39.23
C LEU A 623 19.86 3.58 -39.95
N VAL A 624 19.05 4.25 -40.77
CA VAL A 624 19.32 5.57 -41.32
C VAL A 624 18.27 6.53 -40.79
N LEU A 625 18.69 7.61 -40.11
CA LEU A 625 17.81 8.67 -39.63
C LEU A 625 18.16 10.00 -40.30
N ARG A 626 17.15 10.77 -40.70
CA ARG A 626 17.34 12.15 -41.15
C ARG A 626 16.19 13.07 -40.74
N ILE A 627 16.48 14.36 -40.61
CA ILE A 627 15.46 15.38 -40.33
C ILE A 627 14.68 15.69 -41.62
N SER A 628 13.34 15.64 -41.56
CA SER A 628 12.49 16.01 -42.69
C SER A 628 12.51 17.51 -42.95
N LYS A 629 12.14 17.90 -44.18
CA LYS A 629 11.79 19.30 -44.49
C LYS A 629 10.39 19.66 -44.00
N LYS A 630 9.55 18.66 -43.76
CA LYS A 630 8.23 18.83 -43.16
C LYS A 630 8.38 19.03 -41.65
N LYS A 631 7.40 19.70 -41.05
CA LYS A 631 7.25 19.80 -39.60
C LYS A 631 5.78 19.75 -39.23
N ASN A 632 5.49 19.40 -37.99
CA ASN A 632 4.18 19.62 -37.41
C ASN A 632 3.80 21.12 -37.56
N PRO A 633 2.58 21.47 -37.99
CA PRO A 633 2.15 22.86 -38.10
C PRO A 633 2.28 23.65 -36.79
N ALA A 634 2.17 22.98 -35.65
CA ALA A 634 2.33 23.56 -34.32
C ALA A 634 3.80 23.72 -33.87
N SER A 635 4.74 23.04 -34.53
CA SER A 635 6.16 23.10 -34.17
C SER A 635 6.82 24.40 -34.61
N GLN A 636 7.67 24.93 -33.75
CA GLN A 636 8.48 26.13 -34.02
C GLN A 636 9.69 25.82 -34.92
N GLY A 637 10.07 24.55 -35.06
CA GLY A 637 11.30 24.14 -35.73
C GLY A 637 11.25 22.75 -36.37
N THR A 638 12.43 22.19 -36.58
CA THR A 638 12.63 20.84 -37.13
C THR A 638 13.71 20.10 -36.34
N GLU A 639 13.93 20.45 -35.07
CA GLU A 639 15.03 19.89 -34.28
C GLU A 639 14.68 18.52 -33.71
N CYS A 640 15.71 17.73 -33.40
CA CYS A 640 15.56 16.48 -32.67
C CYS A 640 16.73 16.32 -31.71
N GLN A 641 16.42 15.88 -30.50
CA GLN A 641 17.40 15.57 -29.46
C GLN A 641 17.20 14.16 -28.94
N ILE A 642 18.20 13.31 -29.15
CA ILE A 642 18.18 11.91 -28.76
C ILE A 642 19.06 11.75 -27.52
N ARG A 643 18.47 11.24 -26.43
CA ARG A 643 19.14 10.93 -25.17
C ARG A 643 19.76 9.53 -25.21
N ASN A 644 19.05 8.56 -25.77
CA ASN A 644 19.52 7.19 -26.01
C ASN A 644 18.86 6.64 -27.28
N PHE A 645 19.51 5.68 -27.94
CA PHE A 645 18.78 4.74 -28.80
C PHE A 645 18.30 3.57 -27.96
N VAL A 646 17.11 3.05 -28.24
CA VAL A 646 16.55 1.89 -27.55
C VAL A 646 16.52 0.69 -28.49
N VAL A 647 16.94 -0.48 -28.02
CA VAL A 647 17.02 -1.70 -28.83
C VAL A 647 16.45 -2.89 -28.06
N ASN A 648 15.75 -3.79 -28.76
CA ASN A 648 15.35 -5.08 -28.20
C ASN A 648 16.24 -6.18 -28.80
N GLY A 649 17.36 -6.48 -28.16
CA GLY A 649 18.37 -7.40 -28.68
C GLY A 649 19.46 -7.69 -27.65
N ARG A 650 20.10 -8.85 -27.77
CA ARG A 650 21.23 -9.27 -26.90
C ARG A 650 22.57 -9.05 -27.58
#